data_AF-A0A947HRF8-F1
#
_entry.id   AF-A0A947HRF8-F1
#
_cell.length_a   1.000
_cell.length_b   1.000
_cell.length_c   1.000
_cell.angle_alpha   90.00
_cell.angle_beta   90.00
_cell.angle_gamma   90.00
#
_symmetry.space_group_name_H-M   'P 1'
#
loop_
_entity.id
_entity.type
_entity.pdbx_description
1 polymer ?
#
loop_
_entity_poly.entity_id
_entity_poly.type
_entity_poly.pdbx_seq_one_letter_code
_entity_poly.pdbx_strand_id
1 'polypeptide(L)'
;MTSAQPKRRLWIAGLLLAGIGAAAAAVVLRPAQGLKLERTNRPDSPVVIDRKVQFEVESLAENNPFYRLEENLKLQWSGWLYLPRTGNYRFEIESDDGSSLYFGDVRLVDNSGKHPRRTRGEEVFVERGWIPIRIEYENAKGGGYFDLKWRLPSGYNTIGRLPRAYLRPDRPTSAGVLERALPALSFICFGIAFLTLFRERVRSAITRLRSPANRATVLAGAGVFLLALGVRAATVGAQGETCDEWAYVGAGDVYYRNVAALHFDAEQWRVNREHPPVGKLIYGVAQAAFGGGPTPARLASALLGSLTVLLVFGIGRRLSGVGTATVAGLVAALLPPAIAHSNIGTLEAPLAFFYTAAIACFLRGLDDDDDASGFQALAWLCAGLAVGTKFTAGLLIPFFYVGWVIWHRRSARMTGTVPMPWGMYVGPVLAALPVLLLWPWLWEKTLEHLLETVGHWKNRPGPELFLGELVTDRPKSYFLVWFLAAVPVSVLLTAVLGFARAVKAPDRRWYIILVWQLLPFVWSFVTLRQGGYRYVYPAFFPLALLAGFGADWLAGRLLPLLGAIKEALRARVALWTTGAVVVSGAALGAIRSGPYFHYYFNEAFGGTRGVYEKELFDIGFWAEGLDEAVEWLNANAPQGATVGLAGAVDHTAFGLRPDLRRCLEARAGCSPSRDYVIRDTLRISTEGLEGYDQVFSVRTMGAPLLAVYERQAKPDTAAKDAGTAPIDTPPTSSSRVPPRREVRSFAFRRPFDFMLERSRLGTRRLPIDLEVIPTSEAPNSPEDAPGDGPGDIPAEALEIPLREP
;
A
#
# COMPACT_ATOMS: atom_id res chain seq x y z
N MET A 1 0.68 0.17 -50.15
CA MET A 1 0.21 -1.23 -50.06
C MET A 1 1.18 -2.05 -50.90
N THR A 2 1.94 -3.07 -50.51
CA THR A 2 1.84 -4.16 -49.53
C THR A 2 3.24 -4.82 -49.46
N SER A 3 3.84 -5.04 -48.28
CA SER A 3 4.89 -6.09 -48.09
C SER A 3 5.33 -6.29 -46.63
N ALA A 4 5.09 -5.32 -45.73
CA ALA A 4 5.51 -5.42 -44.33
C ALA A 4 4.54 -6.19 -43.40
N GLN A 5 3.27 -6.32 -43.78
CA GLN A 5 2.23 -6.97 -42.96
C GLN A 5 2.40 -8.48 -42.71
N PRO A 6 2.78 -9.33 -43.69
CA PRO A 6 2.85 -10.77 -43.46
C PRO A 6 3.99 -11.15 -42.50
N LYS A 7 5.13 -10.45 -42.56
CA LYS A 7 6.24 -10.67 -41.63
C LYS A 7 5.84 -10.34 -40.19
N ARG A 8 5.12 -9.24 -39.95
CA ARG A 8 4.64 -8.85 -38.61
C ARG A 8 3.72 -9.90 -37.99
N ARG A 9 2.85 -10.54 -38.77
CA ARG A 9 1.93 -11.60 -38.30
C ARG A 9 2.64 -12.91 -37.96
N LEU A 10 3.61 -13.33 -38.78
CA LEU A 10 4.43 -14.52 -38.53
C LEU A 10 5.28 -14.41 -37.25
N TRP A 11 5.79 -13.23 -36.94
CA TRP A 11 6.57 -13.01 -35.70
C TRP A 11 5.70 -12.87 -34.45
N ILE A 12 4.49 -12.28 -34.55
CA ILE A 12 3.50 -12.31 -33.45
C ILE A 12 3.09 -13.75 -33.14
N ALA A 13 2.88 -14.58 -34.17
CA ALA A 13 2.65 -16.01 -33.99
C ALA A 13 3.85 -16.71 -33.33
N GLY A 14 5.08 -16.37 -33.70
CA GLY A 14 6.30 -16.87 -33.04
C GLY A 14 6.41 -16.50 -31.55
N LEU A 15 5.98 -15.29 -31.16
CA LEU A 15 5.93 -14.87 -29.75
C LEU A 15 4.83 -15.54 -28.96
N LEU A 16 3.65 -15.73 -29.58
CA LEU A 16 2.58 -16.52 -28.99
C LEU A 16 3.06 -17.95 -28.78
N LEU A 17 3.76 -18.55 -29.75
CA LEU A 17 4.34 -19.88 -29.63
C LEU A 17 5.46 -19.95 -28.59
N ALA A 18 6.32 -18.94 -28.47
CA ALA A 18 7.35 -18.87 -27.42
C ALA A 18 6.74 -18.66 -26.03
N GLY A 19 5.68 -17.85 -25.92
CA GLY A 19 4.90 -17.66 -24.70
C GLY A 19 4.15 -18.93 -24.30
N ILE A 20 3.56 -19.64 -25.27
CA ILE A 20 2.94 -20.96 -25.09
C ILE A 20 4.01 -21.98 -24.70
N GLY A 21 5.19 -21.96 -25.32
CA GLY A 21 6.32 -22.85 -25.01
C GLY A 21 6.89 -22.61 -23.61
N ALA A 22 7.02 -21.36 -23.17
CA ALA A 22 7.40 -21.01 -21.81
C ALA A 22 6.32 -21.39 -20.80
N ALA A 23 5.05 -21.17 -21.13
CA ALA A 23 3.92 -21.62 -20.31
C ALA A 23 3.88 -23.16 -20.21
N ALA A 24 4.12 -23.88 -21.31
CA ALA A 24 4.21 -25.34 -21.34
C ALA A 24 5.42 -25.87 -20.56
N ALA A 25 6.59 -25.23 -20.68
CA ALA A 25 7.76 -25.57 -19.88
C ALA A 25 7.51 -25.34 -18.37
N ALA A 26 6.81 -24.25 -18.01
CA ALA A 26 6.34 -24.00 -16.65
C ALA A 26 5.23 -24.96 -16.19
N VAL A 27 4.52 -25.64 -17.10
CA VAL A 27 3.60 -26.74 -16.77
C VAL A 27 4.36 -28.04 -16.51
N VAL A 28 5.40 -28.32 -17.30
CA VAL A 28 6.18 -29.58 -17.22
C VAL A 28 7.16 -29.58 -16.03
N LEU A 29 7.78 -28.45 -15.72
CA LEU A 29 8.76 -28.33 -14.63
C LEU A 29 8.14 -28.08 -13.25
N ARG A 30 6.86 -28.41 -13.05
CA ARG A 30 6.17 -28.09 -11.78
C ARG A 30 6.66 -28.95 -10.62
N PRO A 31 7.07 -28.35 -9.50
CA PRO A 31 7.16 -29.11 -8.26
C PRO A 31 5.77 -29.60 -7.87
N ALA A 32 5.70 -30.83 -7.35
CA ALA A 32 4.46 -31.38 -6.83
C ALA A 32 3.89 -30.44 -5.74
N GLN A 33 2.59 -30.18 -5.77
CA GLN A 33 1.89 -29.32 -4.81
C GLN A 33 0.85 -30.13 -4.06
N GLY A 34 0.58 -29.76 -2.81
CA GLY A 34 -0.28 -30.51 -1.90
C GLY A 34 0.50 -31.21 -0.80
N LEU A 35 -0.16 -32.09 -0.08
CA LEU A 35 0.44 -32.92 0.97
C LEU A 35 0.34 -34.39 0.59
N LYS A 36 1.28 -35.19 1.09
CA LYS A 36 1.19 -36.65 1.02
C LYS A 36 0.05 -37.09 1.91
N LEU A 37 -0.84 -37.92 1.39
CA LEU A 37 -1.99 -38.45 2.10
C LEU A 37 -1.86 -39.96 2.25
N GLU A 38 -2.04 -40.41 3.49
CA GLU A 38 -1.94 -41.79 3.92
C GLU A 38 -3.22 -42.21 4.65
N ARG A 39 -3.62 -43.47 4.47
CA ARG A 39 -4.73 -44.07 5.22
C ARG A 39 -4.15 -44.87 6.38
N THR A 40 -4.20 -44.33 7.59
CA THR A 40 -3.59 -44.99 8.75
C THR A 40 -4.35 -46.24 9.19
N ASN A 41 -5.64 -46.34 8.85
CA ASN A 41 -6.46 -47.53 9.07
C ASN A 41 -6.29 -48.61 7.98
N ARG A 42 -5.58 -48.32 6.87
CA ARG A 42 -5.26 -49.27 5.80
C ARG A 42 -3.84 -49.02 5.29
N PRO A 43 -2.81 -49.48 6.02
CA PRO A 43 -1.40 -49.17 5.72
C PRO A 43 -0.94 -49.67 4.34
N ASP A 44 -1.60 -50.66 3.75
CA ASP A 44 -1.32 -51.13 2.38
C ASP A 44 -1.83 -50.19 1.27
N SER A 45 -2.57 -49.13 1.63
CA SER A 45 -3.05 -48.14 0.66
C SER A 45 -1.90 -47.29 0.12
N PRO A 46 -1.86 -47.00 -1.20
CA PRO A 46 -0.79 -46.16 -1.76
C PRO A 46 -0.83 -44.75 -1.17
N VAL A 47 0.34 -44.18 -0.90
CA VAL A 47 0.47 -42.75 -0.57
C VAL A 47 0.08 -41.94 -1.81
N VAL A 48 -0.89 -41.03 -1.67
CA VAL A 48 -1.32 -40.15 -2.77
C VAL A 48 -0.96 -38.71 -2.46
N ILE A 49 -0.77 -37.87 -3.48
CA ILE A 49 -0.60 -36.43 -3.27
C ILE A 49 -1.99 -35.78 -3.30
N ASP A 50 -2.51 -35.44 -2.13
CA ASP A 50 -3.73 -34.65 -2.03
C ASP A 50 -3.39 -33.16 -2.21
N ARG A 51 -3.86 -32.61 -3.33
CA ARG A 51 -3.68 -31.21 -3.68
C ARG A 51 -4.64 -30.30 -2.93
N LYS A 52 -5.76 -30.82 -2.44
CA LYS A 52 -6.85 -30.03 -1.86
C LYS A 52 -6.69 -29.89 -0.36
N VAL A 53 -6.35 -30.96 0.36
CA VAL A 53 -6.24 -31.01 1.84
C VAL A 53 -7.50 -30.42 2.50
N GLN A 54 -8.65 -30.63 1.86
CA GLN A 54 -9.97 -30.16 2.27
C GLN A 54 -11.02 -30.97 1.52
N PHE A 55 -12.12 -31.31 2.19
CA PHE A 55 -13.16 -32.12 1.58
C PHE A 55 -14.46 -32.21 2.36
N GLU A 56 -15.50 -32.58 1.62
CA GLU A 56 -16.65 -33.31 2.13
C GLU A 56 -16.51 -34.76 1.65
N VAL A 57 -16.68 -35.75 2.54
CA VAL A 57 -16.43 -37.17 2.24
C VAL A 57 -17.30 -37.64 1.08
N GLU A 58 -18.56 -37.21 1.02
CA GLU A 58 -19.48 -37.52 -0.08
C GLU A 58 -18.96 -36.99 -1.43
N SER A 59 -18.53 -35.72 -1.48
CA SER A 59 -17.97 -35.10 -2.68
C SER A 59 -16.64 -35.73 -3.14
N LEU A 60 -15.82 -36.22 -2.21
CA LEU A 60 -14.59 -36.93 -2.54
C LEU A 60 -14.85 -38.37 -3.02
N ALA A 61 -15.80 -39.07 -2.41
CA ALA A 61 -16.15 -40.45 -2.76
C ALA A 61 -16.67 -40.57 -4.20
N GLU A 62 -17.44 -39.57 -4.64
CA GLU A 62 -17.95 -39.48 -6.01
C GLU A 62 -16.84 -39.26 -7.05
N ASN A 63 -15.77 -38.55 -6.69
CA ASN A 63 -14.76 -38.07 -7.63
C ASN A 63 -13.41 -38.78 -7.54
N ASN A 64 -13.17 -39.62 -6.53
CA ASN A 64 -11.89 -40.29 -6.34
C ASN A 64 -12.04 -41.65 -5.62
N PRO A 65 -11.68 -42.78 -6.28
CA PRO A 65 -11.85 -44.13 -5.73
C PRO A 65 -11.02 -44.40 -4.46
N PHE A 66 -10.08 -43.52 -4.11
CA PHE A 66 -9.33 -43.55 -2.85
C PHE A 66 -10.20 -43.25 -1.62
N TYR A 67 -11.32 -42.52 -1.78
CA TYR A 67 -12.14 -41.98 -0.69
C TYR A 67 -13.55 -42.58 -0.65
N ARG A 68 -13.66 -43.91 -0.65
CA ARG A 68 -14.98 -44.55 -0.49
C ARG A 68 -15.65 -44.10 0.82
N LEU A 69 -16.98 -44.01 0.80
CA LEU A 69 -17.83 -43.85 1.99
C LEU A 69 -17.63 -45.07 2.90
N GLU A 70 -16.62 -45.02 3.75
CA GLU A 70 -16.24 -46.08 4.67
C GLU A 70 -16.42 -45.59 6.12
N GLU A 71 -16.97 -46.47 6.97
CA GLU A 71 -16.96 -46.24 8.41
C GLU A 71 -15.53 -46.34 8.95
N ASN A 72 -15.22 -45.57 10.00
CA ASN A 72 -13.93 -45.53 10.69
C ASN A 72 -12.75 -45.10 9.78
N LEU A 73 -12.97 -44.12 8.91
CA LEU A 73 -11.92 -43.54 8.05
C LEU A 73 -10.87 -42.83 8.91
N LYS A 74 -9.60 -43.16 8.73
CA LYS A 74 -8.48 -42.43 9.33
C LYS A 74 -7.48 -41.98 8.27
N LEU A 75 -7.23 -40.68 8.22
CA LEU A 75 -6.38 -40.02 7.23
C LEU A 75 -5.25 -39.27 7.91
N GLN A 76 -4.08 -39.28 7.27
CA GLN A 76 -2.95 -38.47 7.65
C GLN A 76 -2.43 -37.70 6.43
N TRP A 77 -2.35 -36.38 6.52
CA TRP A 77 -1.59 -35.56 5.58
C TRP A 77 -0.22 -35.21 6.16
N SER A 78 0.83 -35.31 5.36
CA SER A 78 2.18 -34.91 5.73
C SER A 78 2.89 -34.16 4.60
N GLY A 79 3.76 -33.20 4.96
CA GLY A 79 4.55 -32.44 3.99
C GLY A 79 5.06 -31.14 4.58
N TRP A 80 5.06 -30.09 3.77
CA TRP A 80 5.68 -28.80 4.09
C TRP A 80 4.73 -27.64 3.76
N LEU A 81 4.65 -26.70 4.71
CA LEU A 81 3.93 -25.44 4.59
C LEU A 81 4.93 -24.29 4.50
N TYR A 82 4.78 -23.43 3.50
CA TYR A 82 5.51 -22.16 3.43
C TYR A 82 4.76 -21.06 4.18
N LEU A 83 5.44 -20.43 5.12
CA LEU A 83 4.98 -19.26 5.84
C LEU A 83 5.67 -18.04 5.23
N PRO A 84 4.94 -17.16 4.52
CA PRO A 84 5.55 -16.05 3.79
C PRO A 84 6.14 -14.97 4.70
N ARG A 85 5.85 -14.97 6.01
CA ARG A 85 6.23 -13.93 6.96
C ARG A 85 6.53 -14.51 8.35
N THR A 86 7.30 -13.75 9.11
CA THR A 86 7.47 -13.98 10.54
C THR A 86 6.34 -13.28 11.28
N GLY A 87 5.70 -13.93 12.23
CA GLY A 87 4.67 -13.32 13.08
C GLY A 87 3.65 -14.32 13.59
N ASN A 88 2.58 -13.81 14.19
CA ASN A 88 1.48 -14.63 14.70
C ASN A 88 0.53 -15.05 13.60
N TYR A 89 0.47 -16.35 13.32
CA TYR A 89 -0.51 -16.96 12.45
C TYR A 89 -1.61 -17.59 13.29
N ARG A 90 -2.87 -17.54 12.84
CA ARG A 90 -3.94 -18.36 13.41
C ARG A 90 -4.27 -19.49 12.45
N PHE A 91 -4.23 -20.72 12.93
CA PHE A 91 -4.64 -21.90 12.17
C PHE A 91 -5.92 -22.45 12.77
N GLU A 92 -6.89 -22.79 11.93
CA GLU A 92 -8.13 -23.44 12.34
C GLU A 92 -8.35 -24.72 11.53
N ILE A 93 -8.74 -25.78 12.24
CA ILE A 93 -9.26 -27.00 11.63
C ILE A 93 -10.75 -27.06 11.94
N GLU A 94 -11.56 -27.27 10.91
CA GLU A 94 -12.97 -27.56 11.03
C GLU A 94 -13.19 -29.00 10.59
N SER A 95 -13.69 -29.84 11.49
CA SER A 95 -13.94 -31.25 11.19
C SER A 95 -15.26 -31.76 11.74
N ASP A 96 -15.83 -32.71 11.03
CA ASP A 96 -16.79 -33.67 11.58
C ASP A 96 -15.99 -34.85 12.16
N ASP A 97 -16.21 -35.18 13.43
CA ASP A 97 -15.32 -36.01 14.26
C ASP A 97 -13.86 -35.48 14.36
N GLY A 98 -12.93 -36.35 14.77
CA GLY A 98 -11.64 -35.97 15.32
C GLY A 98 -10.66 -35.43 14.29
N SER A 99 -9.96 -34.34 14.62
CA SER A 99 -8.79 -33.91 13.86
C SER A 99 -7.70 -33.29 14.73
N SER A 100 -6.46 -33.29 14.24
CA SER A 100 -5.31 -32.64 14.89
C SER A 100 -4.35 -32.07 13.84
N LEU A 101 -3.78 -30.90 14.15
CA LEU A 101 -2.77 -30.22 13.34
C LEU A 101 -1.44 -30.15 14.09
N TYR A 102 -0.35 -30.50 13.42
CA TYR A 102 1.00 -30.53 13.97
C TYR A 102 1.97 -29.73 13.12
N PHE A 103 2.89 -29.02 13.77
CA PHE A 103 4.08 -28.43 13.17
C PHE A 103 5.31 -29.18 13.67
N GLY A 104 5.94 -29.93 12.77
CA GLY A 104 6.91 -30.97 13.15
C GLY A 104 6.25 -31.95 14.12
N ASP A 105 6.85 -32.10 15.29
CA ASP A 105 6.38 -33.00 16.35
C ASP A 105 5.45 -32.30 17.36
N VAL A 106 5.24 -30.98 17.22
CA VAL A 106 4.42 -30.20 18.16
C VAL A 106 2.97 -30.19 17.68
N ARG A 107 2.06 -30.71 18.50
CA ARG A 107 0.62 -30.62 18.26
C ARG A 107 0.14 -29.20 18.52
N LEU A 108 -0.24 -28.52 17.44
CA LEU A 108 -0.70 -27.13 17.47
C LEU A 108 -2.19 -27.04 17.78
N VAL A 109 -3.05 -27.74 17.04
CA VAL A 109 -4.51 -27.70 17.26
C VAL A 109 -5.01 -29.11 17.53
N ASP A 110 -5.81 -29.27 18.59
CA ASP A 110 -6.46 -30.52 18.95
C ASP A 110 -7.99 -30.35 18.86
N ASN A 111 -8.60 -31.09 17.94
CA ASN A 111 -10.04 -31.23 17.78
C ASN A 111 -10.46 -32.70 17.92
N SER A 112 -9.89 -33.42 18.88
CA SER A 112 -10.17 -34.85 19.08
C SER A 112 -11.60 -35.15 19.56
N GLY A 113 -11.98 -36.43 19.42
CA GLY A 113 -13.24 -37.00 19.89
C GLY A 113 -14.33 -37.04 18.81
N LYS A 114 -15.46 -37.65 19.15
CA LYS A 114 -16.63 -37.72 18.26
C LYS A 114 -17.51 -36.49 18.46
N HIS A 115 -17.83 -35.80 17.38
CA HIS A 115 -18.63 -34.58 17.43
C HIS A 115 -19.14 -34.19 16.04
N PRO A 116 -20.28 -33.47 15.94
CA PRO A 116 -20.66 -32.82 14.69
C PRO A 116 -19.62 -31.78 14.26
N ARG A 117 -19.74 -31.22 13.04
CA ARG A 117 -18.87 -30.14 12.54
C ARG A 117 -18.52 -29.12 13.62
N ARG A 118 -17.23 -29.04 13.96
CA ARG A 118 -16.70 -28.15 14.99
C ARG A 118 -15.38 -27.55 14.53
N THR A 119 -15.23 -26.25 14.74
CA THR A 119 -13.99 -25.52 14.48
C THR A 119 -13.17 -25.37 15.75
N ARG A 120 -11.88 -25.70 15.68
CA ARG A 120 -10.86 -25.39 16.70
C ARG A 120 -9.70 -24.68 16.04
N GLY A 121 -8.99 -23.83 16.78
CA GLY A 121 -7.83 -23.17 16.22
C GLY A 121 -6.96 -22.44 17.22
N GLU A 122 -5.68 -22.38 16.93
CA GLU A 122 -4.64 -21.80 17.78
C GLU A 122 -3.90 -20.68 17.05
N GLU A 123 -3.35 -19.76 17.85
CA GLU A 123 -2.46 -18.71 17.37
C GLU A 123 -1.02 -19.05 17.73
N VAL A 124 -0.12 -19.00 16.76
CA VAL A 124 1.28 -19.40 16.92
C VAL A 124 2.20 -18.40 16.25
N PHE A 125 3.22 -17.97 16.99
CA PHE A 125 4.32 -17.18 16.42
C PHE A 125 5.24 -18.13 15.64
N VAL A 126 5.45 -17.84 14.37
CA VAL A 126 6.31 -18.65 13.49
C VAL A 126 7.18 -17.74 12.66
N GLU A 127 8.42 -18.18 12.41
CA GLU A 127 9.33 -17.50 11.50
C GLU A 127 8.96 -17.76 10.05
N ARG A 128 9.26 -16.78 9.19
CA ARG A 128 9.15 -16.92 7.74
C ARG A 128 9.99 -18.11 7.28
N GLY A 129 9.40 -19.01 6.52
CA GLY A 129 10.12 -20.14 5.95
C GLY A 129 9.25 -21.35 5.67
N TRP A 130 9.89 -22.47 5.37
CA TRP A 130 9.23 -23.76 5.22
C TRP A 130 9.23 -24.50 6.55
N ILE A 131 8.07 -24.95 6.98
CA ILE A 131 7.89 -25.78 8.18
C ILE A 131 7.25 -27.12 7.81
N PRO A 132 7.63 -28.22 8.47
CA PRO A 132 6.93 -29.49 8.32
C PRO A 132 5.53 -29.40 8.92
N ILE A 133 4.53 -29.86 8.18
CA ILE A 133 3.13 -29.89 8.61
C ILE A 133 2.61 -31.33 8.56
N ARG A 134 1.86 -31.71 9.60
CA ARG A 134 1.15 -32.98 9.66
C ARG A 134 -0.27 -32.78 10.17
N ILE A 135 -1.24 -33.44 9.56
CA ILE A 135 -2.65 -33.36 9.90
C ILE A 135 -3.17 -34.78 10.07
N GLU A 136 -3.88 -35.03 11.15
CA GLU A 136 -4.57 -36.30 11.41
C GLU A 136 -6.08 -36.04 11.42
N TYR A 137 -6.85 -36.91 10.77
CA TYR A 137 -8.31 -36.84 10.73
C TYR A 137 -8.91 -38.23 10.90
N GLU A 138 -9.97 -38.32 11.71
CA GLU A 138 -10.71 -39.55 11.98
C GLU A 138 -12.21 -39.28 11.84
N ASN A 139 -12.88 -40.09 11.01
CA ASN A 139 -14.33 -40.09 10.86
C ASN A 139 -14.90 -41.42 11.34
N ALA A 140 -15.82 -41.41 12.29
CA ALA A 140 -16.39 -42.63 12.84
C ALA A 140 -17.46 -43.22 11.92
N LYS A 141 -18.53 -42.48 11.63
CA LYS A 141 -19.68 -42.95 10.83
C LYS A 141 -20.34 -41.80 10.07
N GLY A 142 -21.06 -42.13 9.00
CA GLY A 142 -21.83 -41.15 8.21
C GLY A 142 -20.97 -40.37 7.21
N GLY A 143 -21.44 -39.18 6.82
CA GLY A 143 -20.62 -38.22 6.08
C GLY A 143 -19.39 -37.78 6.88
N GLY A 144 -18.53 -36.98 6.27
CA GLY A 144 -17.38 -36.41 6.97
C GLY A 144 -16.96 -35.11 6.31
N TYR A 145 -16.29 -34.26 7.08
CA TYR A 145 -15.89 -32.94 6.64
C TYR A 145 -14.53 -32.59 7.22
N PHE A 146 -13.67 -31.99 6.42
CA PHE A 146 -12.44 -31.39 6.89
C PHE A 146 -12.11 -30.13 6.08
N ASP A 147 -11.79 -29.04 6.78
CA ASP A 147 -11.27 -27.81 6.20
C ASP A 147 -10.11 -27.27 7.07
N LEU A 148 -9.02 -26.89 6.41
CA LEU A 148 -7.86 -26.23 7.03
C LEU A 148 -7.84 -24.76 6.63
N LYS A 149 -8.00 -23.90 7.62
CA LYS A 149 -8.01 -22.46 7.46
C LYS A 149 -6.84 -21.84 8.18
N TRP A 150 -6.41 -20.69 7.67
CA TRP A 150 -5.37 -19.89 8.30
C TRP A 150 -5.70 -18.40 8.23
N ARG A 151 -5.03 -17.64 9.06
CA ARG A 151 -4.94 -16.18 9.00
C ARG A 151 -3.47 -15.82 9.06
N LEU A 152 -3.04 -15.04 8.07
CA LEU A 152 -1.69 -14.48 7.99
C LEU A 152 -1.43 -13.52 9.16
N PRO A 153 -0.16 -13.29 9.55
CA PRO A 153 0.21 -12.17 10.40
C PRO A 153 -0.28 -10.88 9.73
N SER A 154 -1.14 -10.16 10.44
CA SER A 154 -1.70 -8.86 10.04
C SER A 154 -2.29 -8.77 8.63
N GLY A 155 -3.44 -9.41 8.47
CA GLY A 155 -4.39 -9.05 7.44
C GLY A 155 -5.77 -9.08 8.07
N TYR A 156 -6.70 -8.35 7.48
CA TYR A 156 -8.15 -8.42 7.72
C TYR A 156 -8.60 -9.72 8.41
N ASN A 157 -9.49 -9.59 9.41
CA ASN A 157 -10.00 -10.63 10.31
C ASN A 157 -10.61 -11.90 9.67
N THR A 158 -10.49 -12.10 8.37
CA THR A 158 -11.00 -13.27 7.66
C THR A 158 -9.99 -14.41 7.69
N ILE A 159 -10.24 -15.32 8.63
CA ILE A 159 -9.72 -16.69 8.55
C ILE A 159 -10.21 -17.29 7.22
N GLY A 160 -9.26 -17.60 6.35
CA GLY A 160 -9.49 -18.09 5.00
C GLY A 160 -8.94 -19.50 4.81
N ARG A 161 -9.42 -20.21 3.79
CA ARG A 161 -8.85 -21.52 3.42
C ARG A 161 -7.37 -21.37 3.12
N LEU A 162 -6.56 -22.32 3.58
CA LEU A 162 -5.12 -22.33 3.32
C LEU A 162 -4.88 -22.51 1.81
N PRO A 163 -4.25 -21.55 1.10
CA PRO A 163 -4.07 -21.69 -0.34
C PRO A 163 -3.08 -22.82 -0.65
N ARG A 164 -3.45 -23.66 -1.62
CA ARG A 164 -2.69 -24.87 -2.00
C ARG A 164 -1.27 -24.54 -2.46
N ALA A 165 -1.09 -23.32 -2.96
CA ALA A 165 0.18 -22.84 -3.46
C ALA A 165 1.28 -22.75 -2.38
N TYR A 166 0.91 -22.79 -1.09
CA TYR A 166 1.82 -22.82 0.06
C TYR A 166 2.19 -24.25 0.52
N LEU A 167 1.58 -25.29 -0.05
CA LEU A 167 1.78 -26.69 0.36
C LEU A 167 2.69 -27.44 -0.61
N ARG A 168 3.62 -28.23 -0.07
CA ARG A 168 4.49 -29.14 -0.83
C ARG A 168 4.56 -30.50 -0.14
N PRO A 169 4.60 -31.61 -0.91
CA PRO A 169 4.74 -32.95 -0.31
C PRO A 169 6.13 -33.17 0.27
N ASP A 170 7.15 -32.50 -0.29
CA ASP A 170 8.55 -32.61 0.10
C ASP A 170 9.17 -31.22 0.30
N ARG A 171 10.23 -31.15 1.13
CA ARG A 171 10.95 -29.89 1.37
C ARG A 171 11.57 -29.43 0.05
N PRO A 172 11.35 -28.18 -0.40
CA PRO A 172 12.02 -27.70 -1.61
C PRO A 172 13.53 -27.70 -1.40
N THR A 173 14.26 -28.42 -2.26
CA THR A 173 15.73 -28.38 -2.27
C THR A 173 16.22 -27.11 -2.98
N SER A 174 17.50 -26.76 -2.80
CA SER A 174 18.17 -25.62 -3.45
C SER A 174 18.10 -25.64 -5.00
N ALA A 175 17.62 -26.72 -5.62
CA ALA A 175 17.22 -26.77 -7.03
C ALA A 175 16.14 -25.72 -7.41
N GLY A 176 15.40 -25.18 -6.42
CA GLY A 176 14.48 -24.04 -6.61
C GLY A 176 15.17 -22.72 -7.05
N VAL A 177 16.50 -22.67 -7.16
CA VAL A 177 17.22 -21.55 -7.79
C VAL A 177 16.88 -21.42 -9.28
N LEU A 178 16.70 -22.53 -10.00
CA LEU A 178 16.24 -22.52 -11.39
C LEU A 178 14.80 -21.99 -11.52
N GLU A 179 13.93 -22.29 -10.54
CA GLU A 179 12.56 -21.75 -10.47
C GLU A 179 12.53 -20.23 -10.23
N ARG A 180 13.46 -19.69 -9.43
CA ARG A 180 13.62 -18.23 -9.24
C ARG A 180 14.29 -17.55 -10.45
N ALA A 181 15.13 -18.29 -11.18
CA ALA A 181 15.80 -17.79 -12.38
C ALA A 181 14.87 -17.78 -13.61
N LEU A 182 13.87 -18.69 -13.69
CA LEU A 182 12.96 -18.79 -14.84
C LEU A 182 12.22 -17.48 -15.17
N PRO A 183 11.66 -16.73 -14.19
CA PRO A 183 11.09 -15.42 -14.43
C PRO A 183 12.12 -14.42 -14.96
N ALA A 184 13.32 -14.37 -14.35
CA ALA A 184 14.39 -13.47 -14.80
C ALA A 184 14.87 -13.79 -16.23
N LEU A 185 15.01 -15.08 -16.56
CA LEU A 185 15.32 -15.56 -17.91
C LEU A 185 14.19 -15.23 -18.89
N SER A 186 12.93 -15.37 -18.48
CA SER A 186 11.76 -14.98 -19.29
C SER A 186 11.73 -13.47 -19.54
N PHE A 187 12.10 -12.65 -18.56
CA PHE A 187 12.26 -11.20 -18.73
C PHE A 187 13.42 -10.85 -19.67
N ILE A 188 14.55 -11.55 -19.59
CA ILE A 188 15.67 -11.37 -20.51
C ILE A 188 15.26 -11.78 -21.93
N CYS A 189 14.62 -12.93 -22.10
CA CYS A 189 14.10 -13.38 -23.39
C CYS A 189 13.05 -12.42 -23.96
N PHE A 190 12.14 -11.91 -23.12
CA PHE A 190 11.18 -10.89 -23.52
C PHE A 190 11.84 -9.58 -23.88
N GLY A 191 12.85 -9.14 -23.12
CA GLY A 191 13.62 -7.92 -23.39
C GLY A 191 14.40 -8.01 -24.70
N ILE A 192 15.06 -9.15 -24.94
CA ILE A 192 15.71 -9.45 -26.23
C ILE A 192 14.66 -9.44 -27.33
N ALA A 193 13.59 -10.20 -27.20
CA ALA A 193 12.51 -10.25 -28.19
C ALA A 193 11.93 -8.85 -28.47
N PHE A 194 11.69 -8.04 -27.44
CA PHE A 194 11.26 -6.66 -27.55
C PHE A 194 12.26 -5.82 -28.34
N LEU A 195 13.54 -5.85 -27.98
CA LEU A 195 14.59 -5.12 -28.72
C LEU A 195 14.68 -5.58 -30.18
N THR A 196 14.47 -6.86 -30.47
CA THR A 196 14.45 -7.39 -31.84
C THR A 196 13.21 -6.93 -32.61
N LEU A 197 12.02 -6.98 -31.99
CA LEU A 197 10.72 -6.59 -32.58
C LEU A 197 10.65 -5.09 -32.85
N PHE A 198 11.24 -4.31 -31.95
CA PHE A 198 11.24 -2.86 -31.99
C PHE A 198 12.55 -2.31 -32.56
N ARG A 199 13.44 -3.14 -33.11
CA ARG A 199 14.76 -2.73 -33.64
C ARG A 199 14.69 -1.50 -34.54
N GLU A 200 13.76 -1.45 -35.47
CA GLU A 200 13.61 -0.29 -36.37
C GLU A 200 13.05 0.94 -35.67
N ARG A 201 12.17 0.77 -34.67
CA ARG A 201 11.71 1.89 -33.83
C ARG A 201 12.81 2.37 -32.89
N VAL A 202 13.63 1.48 -32.33
CA VAL A 202 14.81 1.80 -31.52
C VAL A 202 15.84 2.51 -32.39
N ARG A 203 16.11 2.02 -33.61
CA ARG A 203 16.99 2.68 -34.58
C ARG A 203 16.48 4.07 -34.95
N SER A 204 15.19 4.21 -35.21
CA SER A 204 14.53 5.51 -35.45
C SER A 204 14.61 6.43 -34.23
N ALA A 205 14.48 5.91 -33.02
CA ALA A 205 14.66 6.67 -31.79
C ALA A 205 16.10 7.16 -31.64
N ILE A 206 17.08 6.30 -31.89
CA ILE A 206 18.52 6.63 -31.87
C ILE A 206 18.86 7.67 -32.94
N THR A 207 18.30 7.59 -34.15
CA THR A 207 18.54 8.62 -35.18
C THR A 207 17.90 9.95 -34.82
N ARG A 208 16.70 9.95 -34.20
CA ARG A 208 16.06 11.16 -33.68
C ARG A 208 16.91 11.84 -32.60
N LEU A 209 17.68 11.08 -31.81
CA LEU A 209 18.64 11.61 -30.83
C LEU A 209 19.84 12.36 -31.46
N ARG A 210 19.99 12.41 -32.78
CA ARG A 210 21.06 13.22 -33.40
C ARG A 210 20.77 14.72 -33.34
N SER A 211 19.50 15.12 -33.33
CA SER A 211 19.10 16.52 -33.19
C SER A 211 19.40 17.04 -31.78
N PRO A 212 20.07 18.21 -31.62
CA PRO A 212 20.29 18.83 -30.31
C PRO A 212 19.01 19.03 -29.48
N ALA A 213 17.90 19.39 -30.14
CA ALA A 213 16.61 19.60 -29.46
C ALA A 213 16.02 18.29 -28.90
N ASN A 214 16.15 17.20 -29.65
CA ASN A 214 15.71 15.88 -29.20
C ASN A 214 16.61 15.34 -28.07
N ARG A 215 17.93 15.59 -28.13
CA ARG A 215 18.85 15.27 -27.03
C ARG A 215 18.45 16.00 -25.76
N ALA A 216 18.25 17.32 -25.83
CA ALA A 216 17.83 18.11 -24.68
C ALA A 216 16.51 17.60 -24.08
N THR A 217 15.56 17.22 -24.93
CA THR A 217 14.29 16.60 -24.49
C THR A 217 14.52 15.31 -23.72
N VAL A 218 15.31 14.38 -24.27
CA VAL A 218 15.54 13.08 -23.65
C VAL A 218 16.35 13.21 -22.36
N LEU A 219 17.36 14.09 -22.33
CA LEU A 219 18.12 14.38 -21.11
C LEU A 219 17.24 15.00 -20.03
N ALA A 220 16.35 15.93 -20.38
CA ALA A 220 15.41 16.52 -19.43
C ALA A 220 14.42 15.48 -18.88
N GLY A 221 13.84 14.65 -19.74
CA GLY A 221 12.95 13.57 -19.32
C GLY A 221 13.65 12.52 -18.45
N ALA A 222 14.87 12.13 -18.82
CA ALA A 222 15.70 11.23 -18.03
C ALA A 222 16.07 11.84 -16.68
N GLY A 223 16.46 13.12 -16.64
CA GLY A 223 16.77 13.82 -15.38
C GLY A 223 15.57 13.88 -14.44
N VAL A 224 14.38 14.20 -14.97
CA VAL A 224 13.13 14.18 -14.20
C VAL A 224 12.81 12.78 -13.67
N PHE A 225 12.93 11.76 -14.51
CA PHE A 225 12.69 10.36 -14.12
C PHE A 225 13.69 9.88 -13.06
N LEU A 226 14.98 10.15 -13.24
CA LEU A 226 16.03 9.75 -12.32
C LEU A 226 15.91 10.48 -10.98
N LEU A 227 15.51 11.76 -10.97
CA LEU A 227 15.20 12.46 -9.73
C LEU A 227 14.01 11.81 -9.03
N ALA A 228 12.91 11.57 -9.76
CA ALA A 228 11.71 10.95 -9.21
C ALA A 228 12.01 9.57 -8.60
N LEU A 229 12.77 8.74 -9.32
CA LEU A 229 13.17 7.41 -8.87
C LEU A 229 14.16 7.48 -7.72
N GLY A 230 15.14 8.39 -7.77
CA GLY A 230 16.14 8.58 -6.73
C GLY A 230 15.53 8.98 -5.39
N VAL A 231 14.61 9.96 -5.39
CA VAL A 231 13.91 10.39 -4.17
C VAL A 231 13.11 9.24 -3.56
N ARG A 232 12.35 8.52 -4.39
CA ARG A 232 11.54 7.38 -3.93
C ARG A 232 12.43 6.26 -3.41
N ALA A 233 13.38 5.78 -4.21
CA ALA A 233 14.31 4.71 -3.84
C ALA A 233 15.12 5.02 -2.57
N ALA A 234 15.57 6.27 -2.39
CA ALA A 234 16.31 6.70 -1.20
C ALA A 234 15.47 6.70 0.08
N THR A 235 14.14 6.68 -0.05
CA THR A 235 13.20 6.72 1.08
C THR A 235 12.31 5.47 1.15
N VAL A 236 12.54 4.47 0.29
CA VAL A 236 11.78 3.23 0.29
C VAL A 236 11.94 2.54 1.64
N GLY A 237 10.83 2.47 2.36
CA GLY A 237 10.71 1.76 3.64
C GLY A 237 11.24 2.52 4.85
N ALA A 238 11.67 3.77 4.69
CA ALA A 238 12.03 4.62 5.81
C ALA A 238 10.83 5.00 6.68
N GLN A 239 9.61 4.88 6.16
CA GLN A 239 8.36 5.18 6.87
C GLN A 239 7.83 4.01 7.73
N GLY A 240 8.52 2.87 7.78
CA GLY A 240 8.07 1.66 8.49
C GLY A 240 6.96 0.89 7.77
N GLU A 241 6.41 -0.14 8.39
CA GLU A 241 5.21 -0.85 7.88
C GLU A 241 3.94 0.03 7.95
N THR A 242 3.00 -0.16 7.02
CA THR A 242 1.74 0.60 6.97
C THR A 242 0.51 -0.31 6.88
N CYS A 243 -0.65 0.20 7.31
CA CYS A 243 -1.87 -0.58 7.55
C CYS A 243 -2.39 -1.39 6.34
N ASP A 244 -2.40 -0.81 5.14
CA ASP A 244 -2.98 -1.45 3.94
C ASP A 244 -1.97 -2.21 3.09
N GLU A 245 -0.67 -1.95 3.25
CA GLU A 245 0.36 -2.46 2.35
C GLU A 245 0.34 -3.99 2.31
N TRP A 246 0.18 -4.61 3.46
CA TRP A 246 0.18 -6.06 3.56
C TRP A 246 -1.07 -6.74 3.01
N ALA A 247 -2.20 -6.04 2.93
CA ALA A 247 -3.40 -6.55 2.27
C ALA A 247 -3.14 -6.76 0.77
N TYR A 248 -2.46 -5.81 0.13
CA TYR A 248 -2.16 -5.86 -1.31
C TYR A 248 -0.93 -6.70 -1.62
N VAL A 249 0.16 -6.52 -0.87
CA VAL A 249 1.41 -7.26 -1.05
C VAL A 249 1.23 -8.73 -0.69
N GLY A 250 0.50 -9.03 0.40
CA GLY A 250 0.15 -10.39 0.80
C GLY A 250 -0.75 -11.10 -0.20
N ALA A 251 -1.83 -10.45 -0.63
CA ALA A 251 -2.66 -10.99 -1.71
C ALA A 251 -1.87 -11.17 -3.02
N GLY A 252 -0.92 -10.28 -3.31
CA GLY A 252 -0.02 -10.40 -4.46
C GLY A 252 0.82 -11.68 -4.44
N ASP A 253 1.38 -12.06 -3.29
CA ASP A 253 2.12 -13.34 -3.15
C ASP A 253 1.20 -14.53 -3.40
N VAL A 254 -0.02 -14.53 -2.85
CA VAL A 254 -1.03 -15.57 -3.10
C VAL A 254 -1.36 -15.65 -4.60
N TYR A 255 -1.69 -14.52 -5.23
CA TYR A 255 -2.14 -14.47 -6.62
C TYR A 255 -1.03 -14.89 -7.57
N TYR A 256 0.20 -14.43 -7.38
CA TYR A 256 1.34 -14.86 -8.19
C TYR A 256 1.57 -16.37 -8.08
N ARG A 257 1.54 -16.92 -6.86
CA ARG A 257 1.71 -18.37 -6.66
C ARG A 257 0.59 -19.18 -7.29
N ASN A 258 -0.65 -18.69 -7.25
CA ASN A 258 -1.77 -19.31 -7.94
C ASN A 258 -1.57 -19.31 -9.46
N VAL A 259 -1.13 -18.18 -10.03
CA VAL A 259 -0.80 -18.12 -11.47
C VAL A 259 0.33 -19.09 -11.81
N ALA A 260 1.40 -19.13 -11.02
CA ALA A 260 2.52 -20.06 -11.23
C ALA A 260 2.08 -21.54 -11.11
N ALA A 261 1.09 -21.82 -10.28
CA ALA A 261 0.50 -23.15 -10.10
C ALA A 261 -0.62 -23.49 -11.12
N LEU A 262 -1.08 -22.53 -11.92
CA LEU A 262 -2.35 -22.56 -12.68
C LEU A 262 -3.57 -22.92 -11.83
N HIS A 263 -3.65 -22.38 -10.63
CA HIS A 263 -4.85 -22.46 -9.80
C HIS A 263 -5.76 -21.28 -10.10
N PHE A 264 -6.90 -21.55 -10.74
CA PHE A 264 -7.86 -20.54 -11.18
C PHE A 264 -9.24 -20.70 -10.54
N ASP A 265 -9.40 -21.63 -9.60
CA ASP A 265 -10.63 -21.73 -8.84
C ASP A 265 -10.82 -20.48 -7.96
N ALA A 266 -12.04 -19.95 -7.95
CA ALA A 266 -12.36 -18.64 -7.36
C ALA A 266 -11.96 -18.57 -5.89
N GLU A 267 -12.11 -19.68 -5.17
CA GLU A 267 -11.77 -19.82 -3.76
C GLU A 267 -10.29 -19.54 -3.45
N GLN A 268 -9.36 -19.90 -4.32
CA GLN A 268 -7.93 -19.58 -4.13
C GLN A 268 -7.63 -18.08 -4.30
N TRP A 269 -8.54 -17.33 -4.93
CA TRP A 269 -8.41 -15.90 -5.22
C TRP A 269 -9.24 -15.03 -4.26
N ARG A 270 -9.83 -15.64 -3.24
CA ARG A 270 -10.70 -14.95 -2.26
C ARG A 270 -9.99 -13.89 -1.43
N VAL A 271 -8.69 -14.03 -1.19
CA VAL A 271 -7.91 -13.10 -0.35
C VAL A 271 -7.95 -11.69 -0.97
N ASN A 272 -8.41 -10.71 -0.19
CA ASN A 272 -8.54 -9.30 -0.58
C ASN A 272 -9.41 -9.07 -1.85
N ARG A 273 -10.34 -9.98 -2.18
CA ARG A 273 -11.17 -9.94 -3.39
C ARG A 273 -12.06 -8.68 -3.54
N GLU A 274 -12.22 -7.88 -2.50
CA GLU A 274 -12.88 -6.58 -2.55
C GLU A 274 -12.17 -5.57 -3.46
N HIS A 275 -10.91 -5.86 -3.83
CA HIS A 275 -10.11 -5.05 -4.74
C HIS A 275 -9.65 -5.83 -5.99
N PRO A 276 -9.62 -5.18 -7.17
CA PRO A 276 -9.09 -5.74 -8.41
C PRO A 276 -7.63 -6.26 -8.34
N PRO A 277 -7.21 -7.17 -9.24
CA PRO A 277 -6.00 -7.96 -9.07
C PRO A 277 -4.72 -7.34 -9.64
N VAL A 278 -4.79 -6.36 -10.55
CA VAL A 278 -3.63 -5.90 -11.34
C VAL A 278 -2.50 -5.39 -10.46
N GLY A 279 -2.80 -4.50 -9.50
CA GLY A 279 -1.78 -3.97 -8.58
C GLY A 279 -1.13 -5.09 -7.74
N LYS A 280 -1.92 -6.05 -7.27
CA LYS A 280 -1.46 -7.19 -6.47
C LYS A 280 -0.59 -8.13 -7.28
N LEU A 281 -0.98 -8.43 -8.53
CA LEU A 281 -0.20 -9.27 -9.44
C LEU A 281 1.17 -8.64 -9.73
N ILE A 282 1.24 -7.32 -9.92
CA ILE A 282 2.51 -6.58 -10.08
C ILE A 282 3.39 -6.79 -8.84
N TYR A 283 2.84 -6.65 -7.65
CA TYR A 283 3.58 -6.87 -6.40
C TYR A 283 3.97 -8.32 -6.17
N GLY A 284 3.13 -9.29 -6.59
CA GLY A 284 3.46 -10.71 -6.58
C GLY A 284 4.65 -11.03 -7.48
N VAL A 285 4.67 -10.49 -8.70
CA VAL A 285 5.79 -10.64 -9.63
C VAL A 285 7.06 -10.00 -9.08
N ALA A 286 6.97 -8.80 -8.50
CA ALA A 286 8.11 -8.13 -7.88
C ALA A 286 8.69 -8.96 -6.72
N GLN A 287 7.84 -9.52 -5.86
CA GLN A 287 8.25 -10.39 -4.77
C GLN A 287 8.87 -11.71 -5.26
N ALA A 288 8.36 -12.26 -6.35
CA ALA A 288 8.94 -13.46 -6.96
C ALA A 288 10.35 -13.20 -7.51
N ALA A 289 10.55 -12.04 -8.13
CA ALA A 289 11.82 -11.66 -8.77
C ALA A 289 12.90 -11.25 -7.76
N PHE A 290 12.54 -10.54 -6.70
CA PHE A 290 13.50 -9.90 -5.78
C PHE A 290 13.37 -10.36 -4.31
N GLY A 291 12.50 -11.33 -4.03
CA GLY A 291 12.26 -11.89 -2.69
C GLY A 291 10.93 -11.46 -2.06
N GLY A 292 10.36 -12.29 -1.19
CA GLY A 292 9.10 -11.93 -0.50
C GLY A 292 9.26 -10.77 0.49
N GLY A 293 8.16 -10.09 0.80
CA GLY A 293 8.13 -8.96 1.74
C GLY A 293 7.67 -7.64 1.08
N PRO A 294 7.55 -6.55 1.85
CA PRO A 294 7.02 -5.30 1.33
C PRO A 294 8.05 -4.55 0.47
N THR A 295 9.36 -4.72 0.74
CA THR A 295 10.43 -3.97 0.05
C THR A 295 10.38 -4.11 -1.48
N PRO A 296 10.28 -5.31 -2.08
CA PRO A 296 10.17 -5.41 -3.54
C PRO A 296 8.89 -4.81 -4.12
N ALA A 297 7.79 -4.88 -3.39
CA ALA A 297 6.55 -4.21 -3.79
C ALA A 297 6.68 -2.68 -3.73
N ARG A 298 7.34 -2.14 -2.70
CA ARG A 298 7.67 -0.71 -2.59
C ARG A 298 8.58 -0.25 -3.72
N LEU A 299 9.58 -1.03 -4.11
CA LEU A 299 10.43 -0.72 -5.27
C LEU A 299 9.65 -0.72 -6.60
N ALA A 300 8.73 -1.67 -6.78
CA ALA A 300 7.83 -1.67 -7.94
C ALA A 300 6.90 -0.45 -7.94
N SER A 301 6.36 -0.09 -6.77
CA SER A 301 5.56 1.12 -6.56
C SER A 301 6.35 2.40 -6.90
N ALA A 302 7.61 2.49 -6.43
CA ALA A 302 8.51 3.60 -6.70
C ALA A 302 8.83 3.74 -8.19
N LEU A 303 9.06 2.62 -8.88
CA LEU A 303 9.27 2.59 -10.32
C LEU A 303 8.04 3.08 -11.08
N LEU A 304 6.85 2.57 -10.75
CA LEU A 304 5.58 2.98 -11.38
C LEU A 304 5.25 4.45 -11.13
N GLY A 305 5.48 4.95 -9.91
CA GLY A 305 5.36 6.37 -9.58
C GLY A 305 6.30 7.23 -10.42
N SER A 306 7.56 6.81 -10.57
CA SER A 306 8.57 7.53 -11.38
C SER A 306 8.23 7.51 -12.87
N LEU A 307 7.73 6.38 -13.39
CA LEU A 307 7.24 6.27 -14.76
C LEU A 307 6.01 7.17 -14.99
N THR A 308 5.15 7.33 -13.97
CA THR A 308 4.02 8.28 -14.03
C THR A 308 4.52 9.71 -14.20
N VAL A 309 5.56 10.11 -13.46
CA VAL A 309 6.20 11.42 -13.61
C VAL A 309 6.78 11.61 -15.02
N LEU A 310 7.40 10.58 -15.59
CA LEU A 310 7.90 10.62 -16.97
C LEU A 310 6.75 10.79 -18.00
N LEU A 311 5.59 10.16 -17.77
CA LEU A 311 4.40 10.36 -18.59
C LEU A 311 3.86 11.78 -18.47
N VAL A 312 3.84 12.36 -17.27
CA VAL A 312 3.48 13.78 -17.03
C VAL A 312 4.42 14.69 -17.82
N PHE A 313 5.73 14.48 -17.75
CA PHE A 313 6.70 15.21 -18.59
C PHE A 313 6.38 15.03 -20.09
N GLY A 314 6.11 13.81 -20.54
CA GLY A 314 5.75 13.52 -21.93
C GLY A 314 4.51 14.27 -22.42
N ILE A 315 3.46 14.31 -21.59
CA ILE A 315 2.23 15.08 -21.86
C ILE A 315 2.55 16.58 -21.88
N GLY A 316 3.23 17.11 -20.86
CA GLY A 316 3.59 18.52 -20.78
C GLY A 316 4.43 18.98 -21.98
N ARG A 317 5.36 18.15 -22.44
CA ARG A 317 6.21 18.45 -23.60
C ARG A 317 5.37 18.63 -24.86
N ARG A 318 4.34 17.79 -25.00
CA ARG A 318 3.40 17.83 -26.13
C ARG A 318 2.50 19.07 -26.11
N LEU A 319 2.19 19.59 -24.92
CA LEU A 319 1.27 20.73 -24.74
C LEU A 319 1.97 22.10 -24.75
N SER A 320 3.18 22.21 -24.21
CA SER A 320 3.81 23.52 -23.96
C SER A 320 5.33 23.54 -24.12
N GLY A 321 5.95 22.44 -24.59
CA GLY A 321 7.39 22.37 -24.83
C GLY A 321 8.20 21.90 -23.63
N VAL A 322 9.51 21.74 -23.85
CA VAL A 322 10.40 21.00 -22.93
C VAL A 322 10.58 21.69 -21.58
N GLY A 323 10.76 23.02 -21.54
CA GLY A 323 11.00 23.74 -20.28
C GLY A 323 9.80 23.65 -19.33
N THR A 324 8.61 23.99 -19.81
CA THR A 324 7.34 23.89 -19.07
C THR A 324 7.07 22.45 -18.61
N ALA A 325 7.37 21.47 -19.47
CA ALA A 325 7.27 20.06 -19.14
C ALA A 325 8.25 19.63 -18.04
N THR A 326 9.47 20.16 -18.05
CA THR A 326 10.45 19.89 -16.99
C THR A 326 9.95 20.44 -15.66
N VAL A 327 9.42 21.67 -15.61
CA VAL A 327 8.84 22.23 -14.38
C VAL A 327 7.68 21.35 -13.89
N ALA A 328 6.74 20.98 -14.76
CA ALA A 328 5.63 20.09 -14.40
C ALA A 328 6.12 18.72 -13.90
N GLY A 329 7.12 18.14 -14.56
CA GLY A 329 7.74 16.87 -14.17
C GLY A 329 8.44 16.96 -12.80
N LEU A 330 9.18 18.03 -12.53
CA LEU A 330 9.84 18.27 -11.25
C LEU A 330 8.83 18.47 -10.11
N VAL A 331 7.74 19.20 -10.37
CA VAL A 331 6.62 19.32 -9.41
C VAL A 331 6.03 17.96 -9.11
N ALA A 332 5.69 17.16 -10.13
CA ALA A 332 5.15 15.80 -9.93
C ALA A 332 6.15 14.85 -9.24
N ALA A 333 7.45 15.01 -9.49
CA ALA A 333 8.50 14.21 -8.87
C ALA A 333 8.59 14.45 -7.35
N LEU A 334 8.39 15.70 -6.93
CA LEU A 334 8.64 16.20 -5.58
C LEU A 334 7.38 16.50 -4.77
N LEU A 335 6.19 16.30 -5.34
CA LEU A 335 4.93 16.55 -4.63
C LEU A 335 4.75 15.52 -3.49
N PRO A 336 4.53 15.93 -2.22
CA PRO A 336 4.52 14.99 -1.10
C PRO A 336 3.50 13.85 -1.24
N PRO A 337 2.21 14.09 -1.61
CA PRO A 337 1.27 13.00 -1.91
C PRO A 337 1.74 12.03 -3.00
N ALA A 338 2.43 12.53 -4.03
CA ALA A 338 2.93 11.71 -5.14
C ALA A 338 4.12 10.84 -4.72
N ILE A 339 4.93 11.28 -3.75
CA ILE A 339 5.99 10.46 -3.15
C ILE A 339 5.37 9.45 -2.20
N ALA A 340 4.51 9.89 -1.29
CA ALA A 340 3.88 9.09 -0.25
C ALA A 340 3.30 7.77 -0.79
N HIS A 341 2.42 7.85 -1.79
CA HIS A 341 1.74 6.70 -2.39
C HIS A 341 2.56 5.91 -3.40
N SER A 342 3.79 6.35 -3.71
CA SER A 342 4.74 5.57 -4.51
C SER A 342 5.94 5.06 -3.70
N ASN A 343 5.96 5.29 -2.39
CA ASN A 343 6.92 4.71 -1.46
C ASN A 343 6.37 3.51 -0.67
N ILE A 344 5.06 3.26 -0.74
CA ILE A 344 4.36 2.12 -0.15
C ILE A 344 3.77 1.20 -1.23
N GLY A 345 3.65 -0.08 -0.93
CA GLY A 345 3.08 -1.12 -1.80
C GLY A 345 1.55 -1.12 -1.82
N THR A 346 0.92 0.00 -2.16
CA THR A 346 -0.55 0.12 -2.25
C THR A 346 -1.04 0.29 -3.68
N LEU A 347 -2.36 0.31 -3.91
CA LEU A 347 -2.93 0.34 -5.26
C LEU A 347 -2.74 1.68 -6.00
N GLU A 348 -2.29 2.73 -5.31
CA GLU A 348 -2.24 4.11 -5.80
C GLU A 348 -1.19 4.32 -6.89
N ALA A 349 0.03 3.82 -6.73
CA ALA A 349 1.07 3.97 -7.76
C ALA A 349 0.76 3.21 -9.06
N PRO A 350 0.32 1.94 -9.05
CA PRO A 350 -0.13 1.27 -10.27
C PRO A 350 -1.35 1.96 -10.90
N LEU A 351 -2.29 2.44 -10.08
CA LEU A 351 -3.46 3.21 -10.56
C LEU A 351 -2.99 4.46 -11.29
N ALA A 352 -2.15 5.28 -10.67
CA ALA A 352 -1.65 6.51 -11.25
C ALA A 352 -0.89 6.28 -12.56
N PHE A 353 -0.07 5.23 -12.63
CA PHE A 353 0.65 4.86 -13.84
C PHE A 353 -0.30 4.51 -14.98
N PHE A 354 -1.21 3.54 -14.79
CA PHE A 354 -2.11 3.12 -15.86
C PHE A 354 -3.13 4.20 -16.23
N TYR A 355 -3.60 4.98 -15.25
CA TYR A 355 -4.51 6.11 -15.49
C TYR A 355 -3.84 7.19 -16.33
N THR A 356 -2.60 7.56 -15.99
CA THR A 356 -1.83 8.58 -16.74
C THR A 356 -1.40 8.03 -18.11
N ALA A 357 -1.04 6.75 -18.21
CA ALA A 357 -0.69 6.10 -19.48
C ALA A 357 -1.90 6.04 -20.43
N ALA A 358 -3.09 5.73 -19.91
CA ALA A 358 -4.35 5.79 -20.64
C ALA A 358 -4.57 7.17 -21.27
N ILE A 359 -4.39 8.24 -20.48
CA ILE A 359 -4.54 9.62 -20.96
C ILE A 359 -3.44 10.00 -21.96
N ALA A 360 -2.19 9.65 -21.69
CA ALA A 360 -1.07 9.93 -22.60
C ALA A 360 -1.28 9.25 -23.97
N CYS A 361 -1.71 7.99 -23.97
CA CYS A 361 -2.03 7.24 -25.18
C CYS A 361 -3.26 7.83 -25.88
N PHE A 362 -4.30 8.21 -25.13
CA PHE A 362 -5.47 8.86 -25.69
C PHE A 362 -5.11 10.16 -26.41
N LEU A 363 -4.36 11.05 -25.75
CA LEU A 363 -3.91 12.31 -26.35
C LEU A 363 -3.02 12.11 -27.59
N ARG A 364 -2.23 11.02 -27.63
CA ARG A 364 -1.44 10.64 -28.81
C ARG A 364 -2.31 10.07 -29.92
N GLY A 365 -3.37 9.33 -29.58
CA GLY A 365 -4.34 8.77 -30.50
C GLY A 365 -5.34 9.77 -31.08
N LEU A 366 -5.30 11.03 -30.62
CA LEU A 366 -6.02 12.16 -31.23
C LEU A 366 -5.28 12.78 -32.42
N ASP A 367 -4.02 12.40 -32.64
CA ASP A 367 -3.27 12.85 -33.82
C ASP A 367 -3.82 12.16 -35.06
N ASP A 368 -4.07 12.89 -36.14
CA ASP A 368 -4.44 12.30 -37.44
C ASP A 368 -3.19 11.73 -38.13
N ASP A 369 -2.65 10.63 -37.59
CA ASP A 369 -1.53 9.89 -38.19
C ASP A 369 -1.74 8.37 -38.18
N ASP A 370 -0.90 7.65 -38.94
CA ASP A 370 -1.02 6.20 -39.14
C ASP A 370 -0.93 5.38 -37.83
N ASP A 371 -0.31 5.93 -36.77
CA ASP A 371 -0.14 5.27 -35.49
C ASP A 371 -1.35 5.50 -34.54
N ALA A 372 -2.26 6.43 -34.86
CA ALA A 372 -3.32 6.91 -33.97
C ALA A 372 -4.23 5.79 -33.45
N SER A 373 -4.68 4.89 -34.32
CA SER A 373 -5.53 3.75 -33.97
C SER A 373 -4.88 2.81 -32.96
N GLY A 374 -3.56 2.59 -33.06
CA GLY A 374 -2.80 1.78 -32.11
C GLY A 374 -2.73 2.43 -30.73
N PHE A 375 -2.57 3.75 -30.67
CA PHE A 375 -2.59 4.48 -29.41
C PHE A 375 -3.99 4.58 -28.79
N GLN A 376 -5.06 4.63 -29.60
CA GLN A 376 -6.43 4.53 -29.09
C GLN A 376 -6.69 3.15 -28.46
N ALA A 377 -6.27 2.06 -29.11
CA ALA A 377 -6.38 0.72 -28.52
C ALA A 377 -5.57 0.60 -27.22
N LEU A 378 -4.35 1.15 -27.19
CA LEU A 378 -3.51 1.16 -26.00
C LEU A 378 -4.13 2.00 -24.87
N ALA A 379 -4.79 3.11 -25.19
CA ALA A 379 -5.50 3.93 -24.21
C ALA A 379 -6.61 3.14 -23.50
N TRP A 380 -7.42 2.40 -24.25
CA TRP A 380 -8.47 1.53 -23.70
C TRP A 380 -7.90 0.36 -22.88
N LEU A 381 -6.81 -0.26 -23.35
CA LEU A 381 -6.13 -1.31 -22.60
C LEU A 381 -5.58 -0.79 -21.26
N CYS A 382 -4.90 0.37 -21.27
CA CYS A 382 -4.41 1.02 -20.06
C CYS A 382 -5.56 1.42 -19.12
N ALA A 383 -6.69 1.89 -19.66
CA ALA A 383 -7.88 2.17 -18.84
C ALA A 383 -8.41 0.91 -18.18
N GLY A 384 -8.43 -0.22 -18.90
CA GLY A 384 -8.79 -1.52 -18.33
C GLY A 384 -7.83 -1.99 -17.24
N LEU A 385 -6.52 -1.80 -17.41
CA LEU A 385 -5.52 -2.08 -16.37
C LEU A 385 -5.66 -1.16 -15.14
N ALA A 386 -6.05 0.11 -15.35
CA ALA A 386 -6.34 1.04 -14.27
C ALA A 386 -7.59 0.61 -13.49
N VAL A 387 -8.67 0.23 -14.18
CA VAL A 387 -9.89 -0.33 -13.55
C VAL A 387 -9.57 -1.65 -12.83
N GLY A 388 -8.75 -2.49 -13.46
CA GLY A 388 -8.21 -3.73 -12.90
C GLY A 388 -7.24 -3.52 -11.73
N THR A 389 -6.87 -2.27 -11.42
CA THR A 389 -6.15 -1.89 -10.20
C THR A 389 -7.11 -1.34 -9.15
N LYS A 390 -7.98 -0.39 -9.53
CA LYS A 390 -8.95 0.23 -8.62
C LYS A 390 -10.18 0.67 -9.42
N PHE A 391 -11.37 0.30 -8.97
CA PHE A 391 -12.63 0.63 -9.66
C PHE A 391 -12.86 2.14 -9.84
N THR A 392 -12.21 2.97 -9.04
CA THR A 392 -12.25 4.43 -9.17
C THR A 392 -11.77 4.92 -10.54
N ALA A 393 -10.98 4.12 -11.26
CA ALA A 393 -10.53 4.41 -12.62
C ALA A 393 -11.63 4.27 -13.69
N GLY A 394 -12.81 3.75 -13.34
CA GLY A 394 -13.93 3.61 -14.29
C GLY A 394 -14.34 4.92 -14.97
N LEU A 395 -14.02 6.07 -14.34
CA LEU A 395 -14.21 7.40 -14.92
C LEU A 395 -13.41 7.65 -16.21
N LEU A 396 -12.37 6.86 -16.50
CA LEU A 396 -11.65 6.95 -17.79
C LEU A 396 -12.53 6.64 -19.00
N ILE A 397 -13.58 5.82 -18.82
CA ILE A 397 -14.51 5.49 -19.90
C ILE A 397 -15.25 6.76 -20.36
N PRO A 398 -16.06 7.45 -19.52
CA PRO A 398 -16.70 8.70 -19.92
C PRO A 398 -15.68 9.80 -20.27
N PHE A 399 -14.48 9.80 -19.67
CA PHE A 399 -13.40 10.73 -20.03
C PHE A 399 -13.02 10.65 -21.51
N PHE A 400 -12.84 9.44 -22.06
CA PHE A 400 -12.46 9.29 -23.48
C PHE A 400 -13.56 9.79 -24.42
N TYR A 401 -14.82 9.52 -24.11
CA TYR A 401 -15.95 10.05 -24.89
C TYR A 401 -15.99 11.58 -24.85
N VAL A 402 -15.90 12.18 -23.65
CA VAL A 402 -15.90 13.65 -23.49
C VAL A 402 -14.69 14.28 -24.19
N GLY A 403 -13.49 13.71 -24.02
CA GLY A 403 -12.28 14.18 -24.68
C GLY A 403 -12.36 14.12 -26.20
N TRP A 404 -12.99 13.07 -26.75
CA TRP A 404 -13.20 12.92 -28.18
C TRP A 404 -14.13 13.99 -28.75
N VAL A 405 -15.23 14.27 -28.05
CA VAL A 405 -16.17 15.33 -28.40
C VAL A 405 -15.50 16.71 -28.33
N ILE A 406 -14.70 16.97 -27.30
CA ILE A 406 -13.92 18.22 -27.16
C ILE A 406 -13.00 18.42 -28.37
N TRP A 407 -12.26 17.38 -28.76
CA TRP A 407 -11.34 17.44 -29.89
C TRP A 407 -12.07 17.74 -31.20
N HIS A 408 -13.15 17.02 -31.50
CA HIS A 408 -13.92 17.12 -32.75
C HIS A 408 -15.01 18.19 -32.76
N ARG A 409 -15.10 19.04 -31.74
CA ARG A 409 -16.16 20.06 -31.60
C ARG A 409 -16.30 20.98 -32.82
N ARG A 410 -15.22 21.24 -33.56
CA ARG A 410 -15.26 22.03 -34.80
C ARG A 410 -16.01 21.29 -35.90
N SER A 411 -15.65 20.04 -36.13
CA SER A 411 -16.32 19.17 -37.10
C SER A 411 -17.78 19.00 -36.73
N ALA A 412 -18.09 18.74 -35.45
CA ALA A 412 -19.46 18.61 -34.96
C ALA A 412 -20.33 19.84 -35.22
N ARG A 413 -19.77 21.07 -35.12
CA ARG A 413 -20.49 22.30 -35.48
C ARG A 413 -20.73 22.46 -36.97
N MET A 414 -19.88 21.89 -37.82
CA MET A 414 -19.99 22.00 -39.28
C MET A 414 -20.88 20.89 -39.87
N THR A 415 -20.81 19.67 -39.34
CA THR A 415 -21.49 18.49 -39.90
C THR A 415 -22.72 18.05 -39.10
N GLY A 416 -22.99 18.66 -37.94
CA GLY A 416 -24.05 18.25 -37.03
C GLY A 416 -23.79 16.93 -36.27
N THR A 417 -22.68 16.25 -36.54
CA THR A 417 -22.34 14.92 -35.99
C THR A 417 -20.87 14.85 -35.55
N VAL A 418 -20.58 14.11 -34.48
CA VAL A 418 -19.20 13.81 -34.07
C VAL A 418 -18.79 12.50 -34.75
N PRO A 419 -17.78 12.47 -35.63
CA PRO A 419 -17.33 11.22 -36.25
C PRO A 419 -16.78 10.31 -35.16
N MET A 420 -17.27 9.07 -35.09
CA MET A 420 -16.90 8.14 -34.02
C MET A 420 -16.13 6.95 -34.60
N PRO A 421 -14.85 6.76 -34.25
CA PRO A 421 -14.04 5.69 -34.78
C PRO A 421 -14.48 4.37 -34.14
N TRP A 422 -14.25 3.27 -34.84
CA TRP A 422 -14.59 1.93 -34.33
C TRP A 422 -13.96 1.64 -32.95
N GLY A 423 -12.78 2.20 -32.70
CA GLY A 423 -12.08 2.10 -31.42
C GLY A 423 -12.86 2.67 -30.23
N MET A 424 -13.79 3.62 -30.44
CA MET A 424 -14.65 4.16 -29.38
C MET A 424 -15.87 3.28 -29.07
N TYR A 425 -16.28 2.41 -30.00
CA TYR A 425 -17.35 1.45 -29.78
C TYR A 425 -16.83 0.15 -29.14
N VAL A 426 -15.69 -0.33 -29.63
CA VAL A 426 -15.03 -1.56 -29.11
C VAL A 426 -14.20 -1.29 -27.85
N GLY A 427 -13.83 -0.03 -27.63
CA GLY A 427 -12.99 0.43 -26.52
C GLY A 427 -13.43 -0.03 -25.13
N PRO A 428 -14.70 0.14 -24.72
CA PRO A 428 -15.18 -0.35 -23.43
C PRO A 428 -15.00 -1.86 -23.25
N VAL A 429 -15.18 -2.65 -24.32
CA VAL A 429 -14.92 -4.10 -24.29
C VAL A 429 -13.43 -4.36 -24.08
N LEU A 430 -12.55 -3.65 -24.78
CA LEU A 430 -11.08 -3.74 -24.56
C LEU A 430 -10.68 -3.36 -23.14
N ALA A 431 -11.36 -2.38 -22.51
CA ALA A 431 -11.12 -2.01 -21.12
C ALA A 431 -11.66 -3.05 -20.12
N ALA A 432 -12.70 -3.81 -20.46
CA ALA A 432 -13.21 -4.88 -19.62
C ALA A 432 -12.29 -6.11 -19.62
N LEU A 433 -11.56 -6.37 -20.72
CA LEU A 433 -10.72 -7.56 -20.87
C LEU A 433 -9.68 -7.76 -19.75
N PRO A 434 -8.85 -6.76 -19.34
CA PRO A 434 -7.91 -6.98 -18.24
C PRO A 434 -8.58 -7.36 -16.92
N VAL A 435 -9.75 -6.80 -16.62
CA VAL A 435 -10.50 -7.11 -15.39
C VAL A 435 -11.01 -8.55 -15.44
N LEU A 436 -11.56 -8.97 -16.58
CA LEU A 436 -12.09 -10.33 -16.74
C LEU A 436 -10.96 -11.37 -16.83
N LEU A 437 -9.92 -11.13 -17.62
CA LEU A 437 -8.85 -12.11 -17.89
C LEU A 437 -7.83 -12.24 -16.75
N LEU A 438 -7.61 -11.20 -15.95
CA LEU A 438 -6.63 -11.25 -14.86
C LEU A 438 -7.26 -11.55 -13.50
N TRP A 439 -8.58 -11.77 -13.45
CA TRP A 439 -9.30 -11.99 -12.20
C TRP A 439 -10.12 -13.29 -12.20
N PRO A 440 -9.48 -14.44 -11.93
CA PRO A 440 -10.14 -15.74 -11.86
C PRO A 440 -11.31 -15.83 -10.89
N TRP A 441 -11.31 -14.98 -9.84
CA TRP A 441 -12.46 -14.74 -8.97
C TRP A 441 -13.76 -14.53 -9.77
N LEU A 442 -13.71 -13.86 -10.92
CA LEU A 442 -14.88 -13.57 -11.75
C LEU A 442 -15.24 -14.68 -12.75
N TRP A 443 -14.48 -15.77 -12.87
CA TRP A 443 -14.68 -16.74 -13.96
C TRP A 443 -15.83 -17.73 -13.72
N GLU A 444 -15.98 -18.21 -12.49
CA GLU A 444 -17.00 -19.20 -12.14
C GLU A 444 -18.39 -18.56 -12.10
N LYS A 445 -18.54 -17.45 -11.37
CA LYS A 445 -19.81 -16.75 -11.18
C LYS A 445 -19.64 -15.24 -11.36
N THR A 446 -19.40 -14.80 -12.60
CA THR A 446 -19.02 -13.41 -12.91
C THR A 446 -19.93 -12.36 -12.28
N LEU A 447 -21.25 -12.47 -12.47
CA LEU A 447 -22.19 -11.45 -11.98
C LEU A 447 -22.32 -11.47 -10.44
N GLU A 448 -22.45 -12.65 -9.84
CA GLU A 448 -22.58 -12.82 -8.38
C GLU A 448 -21.34 -12.29 -7.66
N HIS A 449 -20.15 -12.72 -8.10
CA HIS A 449 -18.88 -12.32 -7.51
C HIS A 449 -18.55 -10.83 -7.75
N LEU A 450 -18.96 -10.26 -8.88
CA LEU A 450 -18.84 -8.82 -9.12
C LEU A 450 -19.76 -8.02 -8.18
N LEU A 451 -21.02 -8.44 -8.03
CA LEU A 451 -21.98 -7.78 -7.14
C LEU A 451 -21.55 -7.88 -5.67
N GLU A 452 -21.00 -9.02 -5.25
CA GLU A 452 -20.40 -9.20 -3.93
C GLU A 452 -19.23 -8.23 -3.71
N THR A 453 -18.33 -8.13 -4.69
CA THR A 453 -17.16 -7.25 -4.65
C THR A 453 -17.55 -5.77 -4.56
N VAL A 454 -18.50 -5.34 -5.40
CA VAL A 454 -19.02 -3.96 -5.39
C VAL A 454 -19.85 -3.69 -4.13
N GLY A 455 -20.48 -4.73 -3.57
CA GLY A 455 -21.23 -4.67 -2.31
C GLY A 455 -20.39 -4.18 -1.12
N HIS A 456 -19.08 -4.45 -1.11
CA HIS A 456 -18.16 -3.93 -0.10
C HIS A 456 -18.21 -2.39 0.04
N TRP A 457 -18.49 -1.68 -1.06
CA TRP A 457 -18.54 -0.22 -1.12
C TRP A 457 -19.82 0.39 -0.52
N LYS A 458 -20.78 -0.46 -0.12
CA LYS A 458 -21.99 -0.04 0.61
C LYS A 458 -21.72 0.20 2.10
N ASN A 459 -20.61 -0.31 2.63
CA ASN A 459 -20.27 -0.14 4.04
C ASN A 459 -19.96 1.32 4.35
N ARG A 460 -20.53 1.85 5.42
CA ARG A 460 -20.24 3.20 5.88
C ARG A 460 -18.89 3.19 6.61
N PRO A 461 -17.97 4.11 6.28
CA PRO A 461 -16.74 4.24 7.04
C PRO A 461 -17.04 4.65 8.47
N GLY A 462 -16.13 4.32 9.38
CA GLY A 462 -16.15 4.87 10.74
C GLY A 462 -15.99 6.40 10.75
N PRO A 463 -16.25 7.03 11.91
CA PRO A 463 -16.04 8.47 12.08
C PRO A 463 -14.57 8.85 11.84
N GLU A 464 -14.36 10.03 11.26
CA GLU A 464 -13.05 10.60 10.92
C GLU A 464 -13.09 12.10 11.20
N LEU A 465 -11.95 12.65 11.60
CA LEU A 465 -11.84 14.07 11.90
C LEU A 465 -11.78 14.89 10.60
N PHE A 466 -12.65 15.90 10.49
CA PHE A 466 -12.71 16.78 9.34
C PHE A 466 -13.09 18.21 9.75
N LEU A 467 -12.14 19.14 9.58
CA LEU A 467 -12.26 20.57 9.91
C LEU A 467 -12.68 20.84 11.37
N GLY A 468 -12.13 20.09 12.33
CA GLY A 468 -12.42 20.25 13.76
C GLY A 468 -13.61 19.44 14.26
N GLU A 469 -14.30 18.71 13.39
CA GLU A 469 -15.47 17.91 13.76
C GLU A 469 -15.25 16.42 13.45
N LEU A 470 -15.65 15.56 14.38
CA LEU A 470 -15.67 14.12 14.17
C LEU A 470 -16.92 13.74 13.35
N VAL A 471 -16.74 13.50 12.05
CA VAL A 471 -17.84 13.27 11.12
C VAL A 471 -17.96 11.80 10.72
N THR A 472 -19.19 11.27 10.74
CA THR A 472 -19.52 9.95 10.19
C THR A 472 -19.90 10.04 8.72
N ASP A 473 -20.76 10.98 8.36
CA ASP A 473 -21.06 11.34 6.97
C ASP A 473 -20.27 12.59 6.57
N ARG A 474 -19.17 12.37 5.84
CA ARG A 474 -18.28 13.46 5.41
C ARG A 474 -18.97 14.31 4.34
N PRO A 475 -18.77 15.63 4.31
CA PRO A 475 -19.40 16.50 3.32
C PRO A 475 -18.85 16.26 1.89
N LYS A 476 -19.58 16.73 0.88
CA LYS A 476 -19.14 16.67 -0.54
C LYS A 476 -17.86 17.46 -0.80
N SER A 477 -17.46 18.37 0.09
CA SER A 477 -16.20 19.11 0.03
C SER A 477 -14.99 18.29 0.50
N TYR A 478 -15.20 17.12 1.12
CA TYR A 478 -14.16 16.33 1.79
C TYR A 478 -12.89 16.12 0.95
N PHE A 479 -13.03 15.53 -0.25
CA PHE A 479 -11.86 15.27 -1.10
C PHE A 479 -11.20 16.53 -1.63
N LEU A 480 -11.98 17.59 -1.91
CA LEU A 480 -11.44 18.86 -2.40
C LEU A 480 -10.59 19.54 -1.33
N VAL A 481 -11.09 19.60 -0.10
CA VAL A 481 -10.38 20.25 1.01
C VAL A 481 -9.11 19.48 1.35
N TRP A 482 -9.18 18.14 1.46
CA TRP A 482 -7.99 17.29 1.66
C TRP A 482 -6.95 17.46 0.55
N PHE A 483 -7.40 17.49 -0.71
CA PHE A 483 -6.52 17.71 -1.85
C PHE A 483 -5.82 19.07 -1.76
N LEU A 484 -6.57 20.14 -1.47
CA LEU A 484 -5.98 21.48 -1.34
C LEU A 484 -5.01 21.54 -0.16
N ALA A 485 -5.31 20.93 0.98
CA ALA A 485 -4.44 20.94 2.15
C ALA A 485 -3.11 20.20 1.92
N ALA A 486 -3.11 19.17 1.09
CA ALA A 486 -1.94 18.34 0.81
C ALA A 486 -1.00 18.86 -0.31
N VAL A 487 -1.32 20.01 -0.92
CA VAL A 487 -0.50 20.59 -2.01
C VAL A 487 0.22 21.85 -1.52
N PRO A 488 1.52 22.01 -1.78
CA PRO A 488 2.25 23.23 -1.45
C PRO A 488 1.61 24.49 -2.07
N VAL A 489 1.56 25.59 -1.31
CA VAL A 489 0.88 26.83 -1.73
C VAL A 489 1.43 27.37 -3.05
N SER A 490 2.76 27.29 -3.27
CA SER A 490 3.37 27.74 -4.54
C SER A 490 2.86 26.96 -5.76
N VAL A 491 2.64 25.66 -5.59
CA VAL A 491 2.08 24.77 -6.63
C VAL A 491 0.61 25.10 -6.87
N LEU A 492 -0.18 25.32 -5.81
CA LEU A 492 -1.58 25.73 -5.94
C LEU A 492 -1.74 27.06 -6.69
N LEU A 493 -0.99 28.09 -6.28
CA LEU A 493 -1.09 29.43 -6.88
C LEU A 493 -0.76 29.38 -8.38
N THR A 494 0.30 28.68 -8.75
CA THR A 494 0.66 28.55 -10.17
C THR A 494 -0.26 27.61 -10.93
N ALA A 495 -0.82 26.57 -10.31
CA ALA A 495 -1.85 25.74 -10.92
C ALA A 495 -3.14 26.53 -11.22
N VAL A 496 -3.54 27.46 -10.35
CA VAL A 496 -4.69 28.36 -10.59
C VAL A 496 -4.42 29.26 -11.80
N LEU A 497 -3.22 29.85 -11.91
CA LEU A 497 -2.82 30.62 -13.09
C LEU A 497 -2.82 29.76 -14.36
N GLY A 498 -2.31 28.53 -14.26
CA GLY A 498 -2.33 27.55 -15.34
C GLY A 498 -3.74 27.17 -15.77
N PHE A 499 -4.65 26.98 -14.82
CA PHE A 499 -6.07 26.71 -15.07
C PHE A 499 -6.71 27.87 -15.84
N ALA A 500 -6.54 29.12 -15.34
CA ALA A 500 -7.08 30.31 -15.98
C ALA A 500 -6.55 30.48 -17.42
N ARG A 501 -5.28 30.15 -17.66
CA ARG A 501 -4.69 30.14 -19.00
C ARG A 501 -5.23 29.00 -19.87
N ALA A 502 -5.39 27.79 -19.32
CA ALA A 502 -5.85 26.60 -20.01
C ALA A 502 -7.29 26.76 -20.54
N VAL A 503 -8.17 27.42 -19.79
CA VAL A 503 -9.54 27.74 -20.23
C VAL A 503 -9.57 28.60 -21.49
N LYS A 504 -8.52 29.39 -21.73
CA LYS A 504 -8.39 30.29 -22.89
C LYS A 504 -7.39 29.77 -23.92
N ALA A 505 -6.85 28.56 -23.73
CA ALA A 505 -5.80 28.05 -24.59
C ALA A 505 -6.37 27.66 -25.98
N PRO A 506 -5.64 27.97 -27.06
CA PRO A 506 -6.04 27.58 -28.41
C PRO A 506 -5.94 26.06 -28.63
N ASP A 507 -4.95 25.40 -28.02
CA ASP A 507 -4.83 23.94 -28.06
C ASP A 507 -5.91 23.31 -27.18
N ARG A 508 -6.84 22.60 -27.82
CA ARG A 508 -7.99 21.97 -27.16
C ARG A 508 -7.62 20.87 -26.18
N ARG A 509 -6.41 20.32 -26.28
CA ARG A 509 -5.93 19.33 -25.33
C ARG A 509 -5.91 19.88 -23.91
N TRP A 510 -5.76 21.19 -23.72
CA TRP A 510 -5.90 21.81 -22.40
C TRP A 510 -7.29 21.63 -21.79
N TYR A 511 -8.37 21.70 -22.57
CA TYR A 511 -9.71 21.36 -22.05
C TYR A 511 -9.80 19.90 -21.59
N ILE A 512 -9.12 18.98 -22.29
CA ILE A 512 -9.03 17.57 -21.87
C ILE A 512 -8.27 17.44 -20.55
N ILE A 513 -7.18 18.20 -20.35
CA ILE A 513 -6.47 18.27 -19.06
C ILE A 513 -7.35 18.86 -17.95
N LEU A 514 -8.18 19.86 -18.25
CA LEU A 514 -9.14 20.41 -17.29
C LEU A 514 -10.21 19.38 -16.90
N VAL A 515 -10.72 18.60 -17.86
CA VAL A 515 -11.61 17.47 -17.54
C VAL A 515 -10.88 16.46 -16.65
N TRP A 516 -9.62 16.12 -16.94
CA TRP A 516 -8.83 15.23 -16.09
C TRP A 516 -8.65 15.80 -14.67
N GLN A 517 -8.40 17.10 -14.53
CA GLN A 517 -8.26 17.75 -13.22
C GLN A 517 -9.53 17.63 -12.37
N LEU A 518 -10.71 17.76 -12.99
CA LEU A 518 -11.99 17.84 -12.29
C LEU A 518 -12.64 16.46 -12.09
N LEU A 519 -12.43 15.54 -13.02
CA LEU A 519 -13.16 14.28 -13.08
C LEU A 519 -12.98 13.40 -11.83
N PRO A 520 -11.78 13.22 -11.23
CA PRO A 520 -11.64 12.44 -10.01
C PRO A 520 -12.54 12.93 -8.85
N PHE A 521 -12.86 14.23 -8.79
CA PHE A 521 -13.72 14.78 -7.73
C PHE A 521 -15.19 14.38 -7.85
N VAL A 522 -15.60 13.69 -8.92
CA VAL A 522 -16.92 13.04 -9.01
C VAL A 522 -17.12 12.04 -7.85
N TRP A 523 -16.05 11.43 -7.35
CA TRP A 523 -16.12 10.54 -6.18
C TRP A 523 -16.63 11.24 -4.91
N SER A 524 -16.57 12.57 -4.83
CA SER A 524 -17.10 13.32 -3.68
C SER A 524 -18.63 13.22 -3.54
N PHE A 525 -19.33 12.80 -4.59
CA PHE A 525 -20.78 12.64 -4.61
C PHE A 525 -21.24 11.22 -4.26
N VAL A 526 -20.31 10.28 -4.04
CA VAL A 526 -20.60 8.91 -3.57
C VAL A 526 -20.63 8.89 -2.04
N THR A 527 -21.35 7.93 -1.46
CA THR A 527 -21.48 7.74 0.00
C THR A 527 -20.15 7.35 0.66
N LEU A 528 -19.33 6.52 0.00
CA LEU A 528 -18.03 6.11 0.49
C LEU A 528 -16.98 7.22 0.29
N ARG A 529 -16.84 8.08 1.30
CA ARG A 529 -15.79 9.10 1.42
C ARG A 529 -14.92 8.72 2.62
N GLN A 530 -13.61 8.50 2.44
CA GLN A 530 -12.67 8.18 3.52
C GLN A 530 -11.22 8.24 3.02
N GLY A 531 -10.27 8.20 3.96
CA GLY A 531 -8.85 7.98 3.65
C GLY A 531 -8.20 9.18 2.94
N GLY A 532 -8.62 10.39 3.29
CA GLY A 532 -8.10 11.64 2.76
C GLY A 532 -8.26 11.76 1.24
N TYR A 533 -7.21 12.22 0.56
CA TYR A 533 -7.20 12.47 -0.89
C TYR A 533 -7.07 11.20 -1.77
N ARG A 534 -7.02 10.00 -1.18
CA ARG A 534 -6.64 8.74 -1.87
C ARG A 534 -7.52 8.39 -3.08
N TYR A 535 -8.81 8.74 -3.05
CA TYR A 535 -9.75 8.50 -4.15
C TYR A 535 -9.60 9.49 -5.31
N VAL A 536 -9.06 10.68 -5.02
CA VAL A 536 -8.78 11.73 -6.00
C VAL A 536 -7.29 11.81 -6.36
N TYR A 537 -6.49 10.82 -5.97
CA TYR A 537 -5.04 10.75 -6.23
C TYR A 537 -4.65 11.02 -7.69
N PRO A 538 -5.38 10.54 -8.73
CA PRO A 538 -5.07 10.88 -10.12
C PRO A 538 -5.11 12.39 -10.45
N ALA A 539 -5.71 13.23 -9.61
CA ALA A 539 -5.81 14.68 -9.82
C ALA A 539 -4.52 15.45 -9.52
N PHE A 540 -3.52 14.85 -8.86
CA PHE A 540 -2.22 15.51 -8.60
C PHE A 540 -1.35 15.66 -9.86
N PHE A 541 -1.51 14.77 -10.83
CA PHE A 541 -0.73 14.78 -12.07
C PHE A 541 -1.15 15.87 -13.08
N PRO A 542 -2.45 16.10 -13.37
CA PRO A 542 -2.86 17.26 -14.16
C PRO A 542 -2.59 18.57 -13.41
N LEU A 543 -2.62 18.58 -12.07
CA LEU A 543 -2.26 19.74 -11.28
C LEU A 543 -0.81 20.17 -11.55
N ALA A 544 0.12 19.22 -11.62
CA ALA A 544 1.52 19.50 -11.95
C ALA A 544 1.69 20.08 -13.37
N LEU A 545 0.91 19.60 -14.34
CA LEU A 545 0.86 20.19 -15.70
C LEU A 545 0.37 21.64 -15.67
N LEU A 546 -0.71 21.91 -14.92
CA LEU A 546 -1.26 23.25 -14.76
C LEU A 546 -0.27 24.16 -14.02
N ALA A 547 0.39 23.68 -12.97
CA ALA A 547 1.42 24.44 -12.25
C ALA A 547 2.58 24.83 -13.17
N GLY A 548 3.09 23.90 -13.98
CA GLY A 548 4.10 24.20 -15.00
C GLY A 548 3.62 25.26 -16.01
N PHE A 549 2.39 25.13 -16.51
CA PHE A 549 1.80 26.07 -17.48
C PHE A 549 1.55 27.47 -16.91
N GLY A 550 1.22 27.56 -15.63
CA GLY A 550 1.12 28.82 -14.88
C GLY A 550 2.49 29.43 -14.60
N ALA A 551 3.51 28.64 -14.29
CA ALA A 551 4.89 29.11 -14.12
C ALA A 551 5.44 29.72 -15.43
N ASP A 552 5.15 29.09 -16.57
CA ASP A 552 5.47 29.64 -17.90
C ASP A 552 4.72 30.94 -18.19
N TRP A 553 3.45 31.05 -17.78
CA TRP A 553 2.71 32.30 -17.91
C TRP A 553 3.33 33.42 -17.10
N LEU A 554 3.70 33.14 -15.85
CA LEU A 554 4.36 34.10 -14.97
C LEU A 554 5.73 34.50 -15.53
N ALA A 555 6.47 33.57 -16.14
CA ALA A 555 7.74 33.86 -16.81
C ALA A 555 7.56 34.91 -17.91
N GLY A 556 6.47 34.82 -18.69
CA GLY A 556 6.11 35.84 -19.68
C GLY A 556 5.89 37.24 -19.08
N ARG A 557 5.39 37.32 -17.84
CA ARG A 557 5.23 38.59 -17.10
C ARG A 557 6.54 39.12 -16.54
N LEU A 558 7.51 38.24 -16.30
CA LEU A 558 8.84 38.60 -15.81
C LEU A 558 9.77 39.11 -16.92
N LEU A 559 9.50 38.77 -18.19
CA LEU A 559 10.33 39.14 -19.34
C LEU A 559 10.71 40.64 -19.41
N PRO A 560 9.79 41.61 -19.24
CA PRO A 560 10.12 43.04 -19.33
C PRO A 560 11.11 43.48 -18.24
N LEU A 561 11.10 42.82 -17.09
CA LEU A 561 11.99 43.13 -15.96
C LEU A 561 13.42 42.60 -16.16
N LEU A 562 13.62 41.69 -17.11
CA LEU A 562 14.92 41.08 -17.41
C LEU A 562 15.65 41.75 -18.59
N GLY A 563 15.38 43.03 -18.84
CA GLY A 563 15.98 43.81 -19.93
C GLY A 563 17.51 43.77 -19.98
N ALA A 564 18.18 43.65 -18.83
CA ALA A 564 19.64 43.56 -18.74
C ALA A 564 20.21 42.22 -19.25
N ILE A 565 19.40 41.17 -19.35
CA ILE A 565 19.84 39.83 -19.82
C ILE A 565 19.77 39.80 -21.36
N LYS A 566 20.68 39.05 -22.00
CA LYS A 566 20.65 38.84 -23.46
C LYS A 566 19.30 38.25 -23.89
N GLU A 567 18.72 38.82 -24.94
CA GLU A 567 17.38 38.46 -25.44
C GLU A 567 17.21 36.95 -25.68
N ALA A 568 18.20 36.30 -26.27
CA ALA A 568 18.22 34.86 -26.52
C ALA A 568 18.13 33.98 -25.23
N LEU A 569 18.44 34.55 -24.06
CA LEU A 569 18.43 33.87 -22.76
C LEU A 569 17.27 34.33 -21.87
N ARG A 570 16.68 35.51 -22.10
CA ARG A 570 15.65 36.12 -21.23
C ARG A 570 14.50 35.16 -20.91
N ALA A 571 13.92 34.52 -21.93
CA ALA A 571 12.80 33.60 -21.74
C ALA A 571 13.18 32.34 -20.94
N ARG A 572 14.40 31.82 -21.13
CA ARG A 572 14.89 30.67 -20.36
C ARG A 572 15.12 31.05 -18.91
N VAL A 573 15.78 32.18 -18.66
CA VAL A 573 16.01 32.68 -17.29
C VAL A 573 14.68 32.91 -16.59
N ALA A 574 13.73 33.59 -17.24
CA ALA A 574 12.41 33.83 -16.66
C ALA A 574 11.70 32.53 -16.27
N LEU A 575 11.67 31.54 -17.18
CA LEU A 575 11.03 30.25 -16.93
C LEU A 575 11.71 29.46 -15.81
N TRP A 576 13.04 29.43 -15.77
CA TRP A 576 13.75 28.71 -14.71
C TRP A 576 13.65 29.42 -13.37
N THR A 577 13.56 30.76 -13.33
CA THR A 577 13.30 31.52 -12.10
C THR A 577 11.91 31.22 -11.56
N THR A 578 10.85 31.34 -12.37
CA THR A 578 9.48 31.03 -11.90
C THR A 578 9.32 29.55 -11.60
N GLY A 579 9.90 28.68 -12.43
CA GLY A 579 9.95 27.24 -12.20
C GLY A 579 10.65 26.87 -10.89
N ALA A 580 11.79 27.51 -10.58
CA ALA A 580 12.52 27.27 -9.34
C ALA A 580 11.67 27.64 -8.11
N VAL A 581 10.92 28.74 -8.14
CA VAL A 581 10.01 29.12 -7.04
C VAL A 581 8.94 28.04 -6.79
N VAL A 582 8.30 27.56 -7.86
CA VAL A 582 7.24 26.53 -7.74
C VAL A 582 7.82 25.21 -7.25
N VAL A 583 8.91 24.75 -7.89
CA VAL A 583 9.59 23.50 -7.56
C VAL A 583 10.16 23.53 -6.14
N SER A 584 10.66 24.68 -5.68
CA SER A 584 11.19 24.82 -4.32
C SER A 584 10.12 24.60 -3.26
N GLY A 585 8.87 25.04 -3.47
CA GLY A 585 7.79 24.74 -2.53
C GLY A 585 7.47 23.24 -2.44
N ALA A 586 7.46 22.53 -3.57
CA ALA A 586 7.33 21.07 -3.59
C ALA A 586 8.52 20.37 -2.91
N ALA A 587 9.74 20.80 -3.25
CA ALA A 587 10.97 20.27 -2.67
C ALA A 587 11.02 20.47 -1.15
N LEU A 588 10.72 21.67 -0.65
CA LEU A 588 10.67 21.97 0.78
C LEU A 588 9.59 21.15 1.48
N GLY A 589 8.42 20.99 0.86
CA GLY A 589 7.35 20.13 1.39
C GLY A 589 7.81 18.67 1.52
N ALA A 590 8.50 18.13 0.51
CA ALA A 590 9.04 16.78 0.55
C ALA A 590 10.17 16.63 1.58
N ILE A 591 11.11 17.58 1.63
CA ILE A 591 12.23 17.55 2.58
C ILE A 591 11.73 17.60 4.03
N ARG A 592 10.72 18.45 4.31
CA ARG A 592 10.17 18.61 5.67
C ARG A 592 9.34 17.43 6.12
N SER A 593 8.63 16.78 5.20
CA SER A 593 7.72 15.68 5.54
C SER A 593 8.36 14.30 5.45
N GLY A 594 9.51 14.14 4.77
CA GLY A 594 10.21 12.86 4.67
C GLY A 594 10.69 12.33 6.03
N PRO A 595 10.50 11.03 6.33
CA PRO A 595 9.96 9.98 5.45
C PRO A 595 8.42 9.87 5.45
N TYR A 596 7.70 10.58 6.31
CA TYR A 596 6.25 10.49 6.52
C TYR A 596 5.45 11.46 5.62
N PHE A 597 5.60 11.30 4.31
CA PHE A 597 5.06 12.22 3.29
C PHE A 597 3.53 12.36 3.29
N HIS A 598 2.78 11.39 3.84
CA HIS A 598 1.32 11.43 3.94
C HIS A 598 0.80 12.59 4.79
N TYR A 599 1.59 13.06 5.76
CA TYR A 599 1.19 14.11 6.69
C TYR A 599 1.80 15.47 6.36
N TYR A 600 2.21 15.69 5.12
CA TYR A 600 2.45 17.04 4.64
C TYR A 600 1.12 17.79 4.53
N PHE A 601 1.01 18.90 5.27
CA PHE A 601 -0.04 19.88 5.09
C PHE A 601 0.60 21.24 4.82
N ASN A 602 -0.02 22.03 3.95
CA ASN A 602 0.52 23.32 3.54
C ASN A 602 0.28 24.42 4.58
N GLU A 603 0.94 25.55 4.37
CA GLU A 603 0.95 26.69 5.26
C GLU A 603 -0.43 27.37 5.41
N ALA A 604 -1.32 27.25 4.42
CA ALA A 604 -2.67 27.81 4.50
C ALA A 604 -3.54 27.10 5.56
N PHE A 605 -3.20 25.86 5.91
CA PHE A 605 -3.81 25.10 7.00
C PHE A 605 -2.98 25.15 8.29
N GLY A 606 -1.93 25.98 8.35
CA GLY A 606 -1.01 26.08 9.49
C GLY A 606 0.07 24.99 9.51
N GLY A 607 0.27 24.29 8.40
CA GLY A 607 1.18 23.14 8.33
C GLY A 607 0.67 21.94 9.15
N THR A 608 1.47 20.88 9.24
CA THR A 608 1.11 19.66 9.97
C THR A 608 0.85 19.91 11.45
N ARG A 609 1.65 20.78 12.08
CA ARG A 609 1.43 21.22 13.46
C ARG A 609 0.09 21.92 13.63
N GLY A 610 -0.27 22.83 12.73
CA GLY A 610 -1.55 23.56 12.78
C GLY A 610 -2.74 22.63 12.56
N VAL A 611 -2.63 21.66 11.65
CA VAL A 611 -3.65 20.63 11.44
C VAL A 611 -3.85 19.78 12.70
N TYR A 612 -2.77 19.42 13.39
CA TYR A 612 -2.83 18.69 14.65
C TYR A 612 -3.46 19.52 15.77
N GLU A 613 -2.93 20.71 16.04
CA GLU A 613 -3.36 21.56 17.17
C GLU A 613 -4.80 22.05 17.04
N LYS A 614 -5.30 22.21 15.81
CA LYS A 614 -6.68 22.63 15.52
C LYS A 614 -7.59 21.45 15.17
N GLU A 615 -7.09 20.22 15.28
CA GLU A 615 -7.86 19.01 15.02
C GLU A 615 -8.55 19.04 13.63
N LEU A 616 -7.85 19.53 12.60
CA LEU A 616 -8.48 19.70 11.27
C LEU A 616 -8.65 18.37 10.55
N PHE A 617 -7.69 17.46 10.68
CA PHE A 617 -7.67 16.17 9.99
C PHE A 617 -7.00 15.11 10.85
N ASP A 618 -7.33 13.84 10.59
CA ASP A 618 -6.62 12.73 11.22
C ASP A 618 -5.15 12.68 10.78
N ILE A 619 -4.28 12.41 11.76
CA ILE A 619 -2.83 12.23 11.59
C ILE A 619 -2.48 10.83 12.12
N GLY A 620 -1.48 10.17 11.52
CA GLY A 620 -1.08 8.81 11.90
C GLY A 620 -1.95 7.69 11.29
N PHE A 621 -2.93 8.01 10.44
CA PHE A 621 -3.87 7.05 9.87
C PHE A 621 -3.24 5.86 9.12
N TRP A 622 -2.02 6.03 8.58
CA TRP A 622 -1.32 4.96 7.87
C TRP A 622 -0.50 4.03 8.77
N ALA A 623 -0.57 4.21 10.10
CA ALA A 623 0.25 3.50 11.09
C ALA A 623 1.77 3.72 10.92
N GLU A 624 2.17 4.78 10.23
CA GLU A 624 3.57 5.18 10.09
C GLU A 624 4.16 5.55 11.46
N GLY A 625 5.39 5.09 11.73
CA GLY A 625 6.01 5.21 13.06
C GLY A 625 5.89 3.94 13.92
N LEU A 626 5.26 2.88 13.41
CA LEU A 626 5.08 1.63 14.15
C LEU A 626 6.40 0.92 14.44
N ASP A 627 7.31 0.86 13.47
CA ASP A 627 8.59 0.16 13.61
C ASP A 627 9.37 0.72 14.80
N GLU A 628 9.40 2.05 14.96
CA GLU A 628 10.09 2.75 16.05
C GLU A 628 9.43 2.48 17.41
N ALA A 629 8.10 2.43 17.48
CA ALA A 629 7.40 2.06 18.71
C ALA A 629 7.64 0.61 19.12
N VAL A 630 7.79 -0.28 18.14
CA VAL A 630 8.04 -1.70 18.35
C VAL A 630 9.48 -1.93 18.79
N GLU A 631 10.43 -1.21 18.20
CA GLU A 631 11.82 -1.18 18.66
C GLU A 631 11.91 -0.69 20.11
N TRP A 632 11.17 0.37 20.46
CA TRP A 632 11.08 0.85 21.84
C TRP A 632 10.51 -0.21 22.78
N LEU A 633 9.39 -0.85 22.43
CA LEU A 633 8.79 -1.90 23.26
C LEU A 633 9.72 -3.09 23.46
N ASN A 634 10.38 -3.54 22.39
CA ASN A 634 11.31 -4.66 22.46
C ASN A 634 12.49 -4.37 23.40
N ALA A 635 12.94 -3.12 23.46
CA ALA A 635 14.03 -2.69 24.32
C ALA A 635 13.60 -2.45 25.78
N ASN A 636 12.37 -1.97 26.03
CA ASN A 636 11.98 -1.43 27.33
C ASN A 636 10.94 -2.25 28.09
N ALA A 637 10.04 -2.98 27.41
CA ALA A 637 8.99 -3.73 28.09
C ALA A 637 9.60 -4.89 28.93
N PRO A 638 9.04 -5.28 30.09
CA PRO A 638 9.50 -6.43 30.86
C PRO A 638 9.08 -7.77 30.23
N GLN A 639 9.78 -8.85 30.57
CA GLN A 639 9.52 -10.17 29.99
C GLN A 639 8.08 -10.62 30.26
N GLY A 640 7.40 -11.13 29.24
CA GLY A 640 6.02 -11.61 29.38
C GLY A 640 4.94 -10.53 29.35
N ALA A 641 5.31 -9.25 29.20
CA ALA A 641 4.36 -8.15 29.15
C ALA A 641 3.36 -8.29 27.99
N THR A 642 2.15 -7.83 28.24
CA THR A 642 1.03 -7.84 27.30
C THR A 642 0.97 -6.54 26.51
N VAL A 643 0.95 -6.64 25.18
CA VAL A 643 0.90 -5.50 24.27
C VAL A 643 -0.43 -5.51 23.51
N GLY A 644 -1.24 -4.50 23.73
CA GLY A 644 -2.41 -4.19 22.92
C GLY A 644 -2.10 -3.25 21.77
N LEU A 645 -3.03 -3.22 20.83
CA LEU A 645 -3.06 -2.32 19.70
C LEU A 645 -4.41 -1.62 19.68
N ALA A 646 -4.41 -0.39 19.17
CA ALA A 646 -5.64 0.35 18.93
C ALA A 646 -5.48 1.28 17.72
N GLY A 647 -6.43 1.22 16.78
CA GLY A 647 -6.50 2.13 15.63
C GLY A 647 -6.14 1.46 14.31
N ALA A 648 -5.53 2.20 13.39
CA ALA A 648 -5.02 1.65 12.13
C ALA A 648 -3.86 0.64 12.33
N VAL A 649 -3.14 0.73 13.45
CA VAL A 649 -2.13 -0.27 13.86
C VAL A 649 -2.70 -1.67 14.09
N ASP A 650 -4.00 -1.83 14.35
CA ASP A 650 -4.62 -3.14 14.56
C ASP A 650 -4.49 -4.07 13.35
N HIS A 651 -4.35 -3.48 12.16
CA HIS A 651 -4.24 -4.18 10.89
C HIS A 651 -2.79 -4.43 10.45
N THR A 652 -1.81 -4.01 11.25
CA THR A 652 -0.36 -4.09 10.92
C THR A 652 0.34 -5.29 11.57
N ALA A 653 1.41 -5.73 10.91
CA ALA A 653 2.35 -6.71 11.46
C ALA A 653 3.45 -5.94 12.12
N PHE A 654 3.97 -6.49 13.21
CA PHE A 654 5.18 -5.97 13.78
C PHE A 654 5.89 -7.06 14.55
N GLY A 655 7.22 -7.00 14.48
CA GLY A 655 8.10 -7.96 15.12
C GLY A 655 8.30 -7.63 16.59
N LEU A 656 7.30 -7.86 17.43
CA LEU A 656 7.54 -7.96 18.87
C LEU A 656 8.49 -9.14 19.15
N ARG A 657 9.32 -8.98 20.17
CA ARG A 657 10.12 -10.10 20.69
C ARG A 657 9.21 -11.24 21.18
N PRO A 658 9.62 -12.52 21.05
CA PRO A 658 8.71 -13.65 21.23
C PRO A 658 8.09 -13.81 22.62
N ASP A 659 8.70 -13.24 23.67
CA ASP A 659 8.18 -13.28 25.03
C ASP A 659 7.05 -12.27 25.29
N LEU A 660 6.91 -11.23 24.46
CA LEU A 660 5.81 -10.27 24.57
C LEU A 660 4.52 -10.87 24.03
N ARG A 661 3.46 -10.79 24.83
CA ARG A 661 2.16 -11.37 24.49
C ARG A 661 1.30 -10.33 23.77
N ARG A 662 1.08 -10.51 22.47
CA ARG A 662 0.15 -9.65 21.71
C ARG A 662 -1.30 -9.97 22.09
N CYS A 663 -2.03 -8.98 22.58
CA CYS A 663 -3.47 -9.08 22.86
C CYS A 663 -4.28 -8.33 21.80
N LEU A 664 -4.56 -9.01 20.69
CA LEU A 664 -5.58 -8.62 19.72
C LEU A 664 -6.95 -8.90 20.35
N GLU A 665 -7.79 -7.88 20.49
CA GLU A 665 -9.10 -8.02 21.13
C GLU A 665 -9.98 -9.09 20.44
N ALA A 666 -10.86 -9.73 21.22
CA ALA A 666 -11.78 -10.85 20.90
C ALA A 666 -11.30 -12.32 21.12
N ARG A 667 -10.52 -12.61 22.18
CA ARG A 667 -10.47 -13.98 22.76
C ARG A 667 -10.56 -13.95 24.28
N ALA A 668 -11.34 -14.91 24.80
CA ALA A 668 -11.41 -15.26 26.22
C ALA A 668 -10.01 -15.72 26.68
N GLY A 669 -9.31 -14.89 27.45
CA GLY A 669 -7.97 -15.19 27.97
C GLY A 669 -7.03 -13.99 28.07
N CYS A 670 -7.27 -12.90 27.34
CA CYS A 670 -6.59 -11.62 27.60
C CYS A 670 -7.31 -10.91 28.76
N SER A 671 -6.56 -10.56 29.82
CA SER A 671 -7.05 -9.66 30.87
C SER A 671 -7.56 -8.36 30.23
N PRO A 672 -8.64 -7.73 30.75
CA PRO A 672 -9.07 -6.41 30.30
C PRO A 672 -7.99 -5.32 30.48
N SER A 673 -6.93 -5.61 31.24
CA SER A 673 -5.81 -4.70 31.47
C SER A 673 -4.55 -5.17 30.73
N ARG A 674 -4.12 -4.42 29.71
CA ARG A 674 -2.85 -4.63 29.00
C ARG A 674 -1.73 -3.87 29.73
N ASP A 675 -0.49 -4.33 29.63
CA ASP A 675 0.65 -3.62 30.21
C ASP A 675 1.06 -2.45 29.32
N TYR A 676 1.04 -2.65 28.00
CA TYR A 676 1.27 -1.60 27.01
C TYR A 676 0.18 -1.55 25.95
N VAL A 677 -0.07 -0.36 25.41
CA VAL A 677 -0.94 -0.14 24.25
C VAL A 677 -0.19 0.71 23.23
N ILE A 678 -0.05 0.20 22.00
CA ILE A 678 0.35 1.01 20.85
C ILE A 678 -0.91 1.62 20.24
N ARG A 679 -0.93 2.94 20.07
CA ARG A 679 -2.05 3.65 19.47
C ARG A 679 -1.53 4.70 18.49
N ASP A 680 -2.03 4.67 17.27
CA ASP A 680 -1.83 5.79 16.34
C ASP A 680 -2.68 6.99 16.76
N THR A 681 -2.35 8.18 16.26
CA THR A 681 -3.10 9.40 16.59
C THR A 681 -4.44 9.53 15.86
N LEU A 682 -4.93 8.45 15.25
CA LEU A 682 -6.24 8.40 14.62
C LEU A 682 -7.28 8.66 15.71
N ARG A 683 -8.01 9.78 15.56
CA ARG A 683 -8.90 10.35 16.59
C ARG A 683 -8.14 10.72 17.86
N ILE A 684 -7.70 11.98 17.91
CA ILE A 684 -6.97 12.73 18.97
C ILE A 684 -7.49 12.52 20.42
N SER A 685 -8.62 11.82 20.59
CA SER A 685 -9.16 11.34 21.85
C SER A 685 -8.28 10.27 22.52
N THR A 686 -8.01 10.45 23.82
CA THR A 686 -7.44 9.44 24.72
C THR A 686 -8.48 8.47 25.29
N GLU A 687 -9.72 8.50 24.78
CA GLU A 687 -10.81 7.63 25.22
C GLU A 687 -10.41 6.16 25.13
N GLY A 688 -10.57 5.43 26.24
CA GLY A 688 -10.08 4.05 26.40
C GLY A 688 -8.62 3.89 26.83
N LEU A 689 -7.89 4.98 27.11
CA LEU A 689 -6.54 4.98 27.71
C LEU A 689 -6.54 5.49 29.17
N GLU A 690 -7.68 5.45 29.83
CA GLU A 690 -7.80 5.79 31.26
C GLU A 690 -6.92 4.85 32.09
N GLY A 691 -6.06 5.42 32.95
CA GLY A 691 -5.09 4.65 33.72
C GLY A 691 -3.86 4.19 32.93
N TYR A 692 -3.55 4.81 31.79
CA TYR A 692 -2.29 4.64 31.09
C TYR A 692 -1.51 5.96 30.95
N ASP A 693 -0.20 5.89 31.11
CA ASP A 693 0.73 6.99 30.89
C ASP A 693 1.41 6.85 29.53
N GLN A 694 1.53 7.96 28.79
CA GLN A 694 2.27 7.95 27.53
C GLN A 694 3.77 7.88 27.81
N VAL A 695 4.42 6.80 27.36
CA VAL A 695 5.85 6.53 27.62
C VAL A 695 6.74 6.75 26.39
N PHE A 696 6.17 6.70 25.19
CA PHE A 696 6.90 6.94 23.94
C PHE A 696 5.98 7.54 22.87
N SER A 697 6.54 8.34 21.95
CA SER A 697 5.81 8.82 20.77
C SER A 697 6.72 9.10 19.58
N VAL A 698 6.26 8.72 18.39
CA VAL A 698 6.83 9.13 17.11
C VAL A 698 6.15 10.40 16.65
N ARG A 699 6.93 11.41 16.22
CA ARG A 699 6.42 12.72 15.81
C ARG A 699 6.99 13.13 14.46
N THR A 700 6.19 13.82 13.66
CA THR A 700 6.61 14.50 12.44
C THR A 700 6.13 15.95 12.44
N MET A 701 7.01 16.89 12.12
CA MET A 701 6.68 18.32 12.00
C MET A 701 5.84 18.88 13.17
N GLY A 702 6.10 18.41 14.39
CA GLY A 702 5.40 18.83 15.63
C GLY A 702 4.12 18.04 15.96
N ALA A 703 3.61 17.20 15.06
CA ALA A 703 2.45 16.34 15.30
C ALA A 703 2.88 14.92 15.69
N PRO A 704 2.30 14.29 16.71
CA PRO A 704 2.45 12.86 16.95
C PRO A 704 1.79 12.06 15.83
N LEU A 705 2.43 10.97 15.43
CA LEU A 705 1.88 9.97 14.51
C LEU A 705 1.35 8.76 15.26
N LEU A 706 2.13 8.35 16.27
CA LEU A 706 1.92 7.11 17.00
C LEU A 706 2.56 7.22 18.39
N ALA A 707 1.93 6.60 19.38
CA ALA A 707 2.40 6.59 20.75
C ALA A 707 2.26 5.21 21.40
N VAL A 708 3.12 4.97 22.39
CA VAL A 708 3.06 3.82 23.29
C VAL A 708 2.63 4.32 24.66
N TYR A 709 1.65 3.64 25.23
CA TYR A 709 1.09 3.92 26.54
C TYR A 709 1.38 2.73 27.45
N GLU A 710 1.81 3.00 28.67
CA GLU A 710 2.06 2.01 29.72
C GLU A 710 0.98 2.14 30.79
N ARG A 711 0.51 1.02 31.32
CA ARG A 711 -0.51 1.04 32.35
C ARG A 711 0.06 1.57 33.67
N GLN A 712 -0.67 2.50 34.30
CA GLN A 712 -0.37 2.95 35.65
C GLN A 712 -0.44 1.77 36.63
N ALA A 713 0.58 1.65 37.48
CA ALA A 713 0.53 0.72 38.59
C ALA A 713 -0.73 1.03 39.43
N LYS A 714 -1.57 0.03 39.69
CA LYS A 714 -2.65 0.22 40.68
C LYS A 714 -1.96 0.63 42.00
N PRO A 715 -2.35 1.73 42.65
CA PRO A 715 -1.95 1.91 44.04
C PRO A 715 -2.42 0.68 44.80
N ASP A 716 -1.52 0.07 45.57
CA ASP A 716 -1.82 -1.12 46.36
C ASP A 716 -3.11 -0.89 47.14
N THR A 717 -4.21 -1.53 46.73
CA THR A 717 -5.41 -1.64 47.55
C THR A 717 -5.15 -2.69 48.62
N ALA A 718 -4.21 -2.37 49.52
CA ALA A 718 -4.27 -2.84 50.89
C ALA A 718 -5.09 -1.80 51.67
N ALA A 719 -6.15 -2.28 52.32
CA ALA A 719 -7.11 -1.55 53.15
C ALA A 719 -8.17 -0.70 52.43
N LYS A 720 -9.34 -1.31 52.18
CA LYS A 720 -10.60 -0.97 52.87
C LYS A 720 -11.77 -1.80 52.30
N ASP A 721 -11.91 -3.01 52.82
CA ASP A 721 -13.24 -3.62 52.95
C ASP A 721 -13.93 -3.00 54.15
N ALA A 722 -14.82 -2.04 53.91
CA ALA A 722 -15.93 -1.71 54.81
C ALA A 722 -16.95 -0.80 54.10
N GLY A 723 -18.03 -1.42 53.59
CA GLY A 723 -19.39 -0.90 53.79
C GLY A 723 -19.97 0.10 52.79
N THR A 724 -21.10 -0.33 52.22
CA THR A 724 -22.30 0.43 51.79
C THR A 724 -22.36 1.07 50.39
N ALA A 725 -23.43 0.72 49.68
CA ALA A 725 -23.87 1.14 48.34
C ALA A 725 -24.81 2.38 48.41
N PRO A 726 -25.56 2.76 47.34
CA PRO A 726 -25.16 3.23 45.99
C PRO A 726 -25.80 4.61 45.68
N ILE A 727 -25.24 5.44 44.78
CA ILE A 727 -25.97 6.60 44.21
C ILE A 727 -25.61 6.84 42.73
N ASP A 728 -26.67 6.88 41.90
CA ASP A 728 -26.74 7.37 40.52
C ASP A 728 -26.31 8.85 40.38
N THR A 729 -25.50 9.16 39.37
CA THR A 729 -25.65 10.35 38.48
C THR A 729 -24.57 10.35 37.39
N PRO A 730 -24.86 10.82 36.16
CA PRO A 730 -23.89 10.83 35.06
C PRO A 730 -23.03 12.11 35.12
N PRO A 731 -21.71 12.08 34.86
CA PRO A 731 -20.97 13.33 34.71
C PRO A 731 -20.84 13.69 33.23
N THR A 732 -21.48 14.80 32.88
CA THR A 732 -20.98 15.76 31.90
C THR A 732 -19.67 16.38 32.40
N SER A 733 -18.61 16.43 31.58
CA SER A 733 -17.81 17.64 31.29
C SER A 733 -16.41 17.35 30.74
N SER A 734 -16.08 18.08 29.67
CA SER A 734 -14.76 18.57 29.24
C SER A 734 -13.49 17.91 29.82
N SER A 735 -12.76 17.18 28.98
CA SER A 735 -11.36 16.82 29.24
C SER A 735 -10.42 17.98 28.87
N ARG A 736 -9.83 18.63 29.88
CA ARG A 736 -8.61 19.41 29.72
C ARG A 736 -7.41 18.47 29.68
N VAL A 737 -6.55 18.66 28.67
CA VAL A 737 -5.28 17.95 28.45
C VAL A 737 -4.28 18.25 29.60
N PRO A 738 -3.59 17.25 30.19
CA PRO A 738 -2.52 17.49 31.17
C PRO A 738 -1.20 17.92 30.48
N PRO A 739 -0.27 18.59 31.20
CA PRO A 739 0.87 19.27 30.59
C PRO A 739 1.94 18.31 30.05
N ARG A 740 2.48 18.68 28.89
CA ARG A 740 3.49 17.94 28.10
C ARG A 740 4.87 17.99 28.77
N ARG A 741 5.54 16.84 28.92
CA ARG A 741 7.01 16.76 29.11
C ARG A 741 7.68 16.69 27.74
N GLU A 742 8.64 17.58 27.49
CA GLU A 742 9.44 17.60 26.26
C GLU A 742 10.34 16.36 26.17
N VAL A 743 10.31 15.67 25.02
CA VAL A 743 11.33 14.70 24.63
C VAL A 743 11.81 15.04 23.22
N ARG A 744 13.13 15.14 23.09
CA ARG A 744 13.89 15.79 22.00
C ARG A 744 13.72 15.12 20.63
N SER A 745 13.83 15.95 19.58
CA SER A 745 13.85 15.57 18.17
C SER A 745 15.13 14.83 17.77
N PHE A 746 15.00 13.76 16.99
CA PHE A 746 16.13 13.03 16.40
C PHE A 746 16.68 13.73 15.15
N ALA A 747 18.02 13.76 15.04
CA ALA A 747 18.75 14.22 13.88
C ALA A 747 18.88 13.10 12.82
N PHE A 748 18.86 13.53 11.55
CA PHE A 748 19.03 12.76 10.32
C PHE A 748 20.08 11.63 10.42
N ARG A 749 19.65 10.36 10.36
CA ARG A 749 20.55 9.24 10.02
C ARG A 749 20.58 9.05 8.50
N ARG A 750 21.74 8.66 7.96
CA ARG A 750 21.94 8.50 6.52
C ARG A 750 21.16 7.27 6.00
N PRO A 751 20.47 7.37 4.85
CA PRO A 751 19.58 6.30 4.35
C PRO A 751 20.25 4.95 4.01
N PHE A 752 21.58 4.91 3.90
CA PHE A 752 22.30 3.72 3.42
C PHE A 752 22.68 2.70 4.51
N ASP A 753 22.73 3.11 5.77
CA ASP A 753 23.18 2.23 6.86
C ASP A 753 22.12 1.16 7.21
N PHE A 754 20.83 1.46 6.97
CA PHE A 754 19.71 0.56 7.28
C PHE A 754 19.64 -0.71 6.41
N MET A 755 20.12 -0.65 5.15
CA MET A 755 20.05 -1.81 4.23
C MET A 755 21.10 -2.89 4.53
N LEU A 756 22.24 -2.54 5.13
CA LEU A 756 23.34 -3.49 5.38
C LEU A 756 23.22 -4.15 6.76
N GLU A 757 22.64 -3.48 7.76
CA GLU A 757 22.54 -4.00 9.14
C GLU A 757 21.54 -5.16 9.28
N ARG A 758 20.38 -5.13 8.60
CA ARG A 758 19.41 -6.24 8.68
C ARG A 758 19.92 -7.56 8.09
N SER A 759 20.94 -7.52 7.23
CA SER A 759 21.57 -8.73 6.69
C SER A 759 22.64 -9.34 7.62
N ARG A 760 23.07 -8.60 8.66
CA ARG A 760 24.22 -8.96 9.50
C ARG A 760 23.91 -9.10 10.99
N LEU A 761 22.71 -8.77 11.46
CA LEU A 761 22.32 -8.91 12.86
C LEU A 761 21.87 -10.33 13.22
N GLY A 762 22.77 -11.29 13.00
CA GLY A 762 22.93 -12.43 13.89
C GLY A 762 24.05 -12.06 14.87
N THR A 763 23.69 -11.81 16.13
CA THR A 763 24.60 -11.71 17.28
C THR A 763 25.81 -10.78 17.14
N ARG A 764 25.69 -9.51 17.57
CA ARG A 764 26.76 -8.79 18.31
C ARG A 764 26.21 -7.49 18.93
N ARG A 765 26.23 -7.42 20.27
CA ARG A 765 26.08 -6.16 21.02
C ARG A 765 27.31 -5.29 20.79
N LEU A 766 27.14 -4.01 20.47
CA LEU A 766 28.16 -2.96 20.63
C LEU A 766 27.46 -1.60 20.87
N PRO A 767 28.16 -0.62 21.46
CA PRO A 767 27.70 0.13 22.62
C PRO A 767 26.96 1.41 22.24
N ILE A 768 25.93 1.74 22.99
CA ILE A 768 25.27 3.04 22.97
C ILE A 768 25.44 3.60 24.39
N ASP A 769 26.04 4.79 24.50
CA ASP A 769 26.07 5.55 25.74
C ASP A 769 24.63 5.87 26.16
N LEU A 770 24.18 5.16 27.19
CA LEU A 770 22.91 5.36 27.86
C LEU A 770 23.17 6.28 29.06
N GLU A 771 22.68 7.52 29.00
CA GLU A 771 22.59 8.35 30.19
C GLU A 771 21.29 7.99 30.92
N VAL A 772 21.42 7.22 31.99
CA VAL A 772 20.34 6.81 32.91
C VAL A 772 20.02 7.99 33.82
N ILE A 773 18.76 8.44 33.81
CA ILE A 773 18.27 9.38 34.83
C ILE A 773 17.98 8.57 36.10
N PRO A 774 18.52 8.93 37.28
CA PRO A 774 18.17 8.25 38.53
C PRO A 774 16.71 8.53 38.87
N THR A 775 15.93 7.48 39.06
CA THR A 775 14.60 7.53 39.68
C THR A 775 14.75 8.03 41.11
N SER A 776 14.10 9.14 41.44
CA SER A 776 14.02 9.71 42.79
C SER A 776 13.41 8.71 43.77
N GLU A 777 14.06 8.62 44.93
CA GLU A 777 13.80 7.74 46.06
C GLU A 777 12.40 7.90 46.70
N ALA A 778 11.95 6.79 47.29
CA ALA A 778 10.72 6.67 48.08
C ALA A 778 10.78 7.50 49.39
N PRO A 779 9.63 7.90 49.96
CA PRO A 779 9.60 8.56 51.27
C PRO A 779 9.78 7.52 52.40
N ASN A 780 10.77 7.73 53.26
CA ASN A 780 10.97 6.96 54.49
C ASN A 780 9.97 7.35 55.59
N SER A 781 9.54 6.34 56.35
CA SER A 781 8.85 6.41 57.63
C SER A 781 9.77 6.91 58.76
N PRO A 782 9.21 7.36 59.91
CA PRO A 782 9.95 8.08 60.95
C PRO A 782 10.50 7.15 62.02
N GLU A 783 11.69 7.44 62.54
CA GLU A 783 12.04 7.46 63.97
C GLU A 783 13.53 7.81 64.17
N ASP A 784 13.78 8.48 65.29
CA ASP A 784 15.07 8.77 65.97
C ASP A 784 15.92 9.99 65.54
N ALA A 785 15.91 10.99 66.43
CA ALA A 785 16.85 12.11 66.58
C ALA A 785 18.00 11.73 67.56
N PRO A 786 18.95 12.62 67.96
CA PRO A 786 19.39 13.92 67.42
C PRO A 786 20.94 14.03 67.25
N GLY A 787 21.45 15.13 66.68
CA GLY A 787 22.87 15.49 66.82
C GLY A 787 23.40 16.62 65.93
N ASP A 788 23.47 17.82 66.50
CA ASP A 788 24.46 18.91 66.31
C ASP A 788 24.80 19.50 64.93
N GLY A 789 24.48 20.80 64.79
CA GLY A 789 25.51 21.83 64.53
C GLY A 789 25.49 22.53 63.16
N PRO A 790 25.74 23.85 63.09
CA PRO A 790 25.22 24.74 62.04
C PRO A 790 26.27 25.24 61.04
N GLY A 791 25.84 25.82 59.92
CA GLY A 791 26.74 26.59 59.05
C GLY A 791 26.09 27.14 57.76
N ASP A 792 25.55 28.35 57.87
CA ASP A 792 25.73 29.48 56.95
C ASP A 792 25.24 29.42 55.47
N ILE A 793 24.06 30.06 55.31
CA ILE A 793 23.57 31.08 54.34
C ILE A 793 24.72 32.04 53.86
N PRO A 794 24.65 32.92 52.82
CA PRO A 794 23.57 33.28 51.85
C PRO A 794 24.00 33.57 50.39
N ALA A 795 23.01 33.89 49.53
CA ALA A 795 22.84 35.16 48.77
C ALA A 795 23.25 35.01 47.29
N GLU A 796 22.55 35.48 46.25
CA GLU A 796 21.58 36.54 45.98
C GLU A 796 20.64 36.04 44.82
N ALA A 797 19.32 36.23 44.82
CA ALA A 797 18.57 37.46 44.44
C ALA A 797 18.93 37.94 43.00
N LEU A 798 18.03 38.07 42.02
CA LEU A 798 16.92 39.03 41.96
C LEU A 798 16.06 38.80 40.67
N GLU A 799 14.75 39.01 40.82
CA GLU A 799 13.81 39.75 39.93
C GLU A 799 13.55 39.36 38.45
N ILE A 800 12.41 38.69 38.24
CA ILE A 800 11.20 39.07 37.46
C ILE A 800 11.25 40.47 36.80
N PRO A 801 10.83 40.70 35.52
CA PRO A 801 9.39 40.75 35.23
C PRO A 801 8.81 40.34 33.86
N LEU A 802 7.54 39.94 34.00
CA LEU A 802 6.44 39.84 33.04
C LEU A 802 6.33 41.01 32.05
N ARG A 803 5.99 40.69 30.79
CA ARG A 803 4.82 41.27 30.08
C ARG A 803 4.55 40.53 28.76
N GLU A 804 3.29 40.14 28.59
CA GLU A 804 2.61 39.75 27.34
C GLU A 804 2.67 40.84 26.25
N PRO A 805 2.31 40.56 24.97
CA PRO A 805 1.58 39.39 24.45
C PRO A 805 2.38 38.40 23.59
#